data_AF-A0A970EHR3-F1
#
_entry.id   AF-A0A970EHR3-F1
#
_cell.length_a   1.000
_cell.length_b   1.000
_cell.length_c   1.000
_cell.angle_alpha   90.00
_cell.angle_beta   90.00
_cell.angle_gamma   90.00
#
_symmetry.space_group_name_H-M   'P 1'
#
loop_
_entity.id
_entity.type
_entity.pdbx_description
1 polymer ?
#
loop_
_entity_poly.entity_id
_entity_poly.type
_entity_poly.pdbx_seq_one_letter_code
_entity_poly.pdbx_strand_id
1 'polypeptide(L)'
;GLGIASFVCARDFGFIDTNNMLYRINQTINVVCALEKWNGHLYNWYDTKTLTPLYPRYASTVDSGNLIGYLMVTKEAILEYVKKDEVDINMAVGLKTMLKENKMEIPEKLIKIIEKGKITKEEWDDLISNYDFEGYKERPKVNVPELIEKIDKLIEGMDFRPLYDEKKKLFSIGYNIDEGKLTKSYYDLLASEARQTSLIAIAKDLVPIKHWFRLGRSLTQSDGYRGLVSWTGTIFEYLMPLLIIKNYKNSLLDESCFFAVREQKKYGAKRKVPWGTSESGFYAFDQDLNYQYKAFGVPNLGLKRGLSEDMVVAPYASVMALMVDTKAAFKNILRLKRDGLVGQYGFYEAVDYTPERIPKGEKKGIVRSYMVHHQGMSLLSLTNVIYQNIFQKRFHNIPEIKSVEPLLHERIPTKVVFTKSDKEKITPLKKITRNESEFIRTQICDGHNLYVHCLSNGNFTSLITNSGEGYIKYKDIYLYRFSPLFDDSYGQKIFIRDINTGCWHHFAKEGTKSIFSPHKAEFIHQENGIETKVEICVASGENVEIRKIRLANLSGENKTVEITTYGEVTLTRLEDDLSHKAFSNLFVKTQKIDDNAVLAYRRPRIEGEKEYYGISSIISDGTFECETDRAKFIGRGRDITNPVALVQGKSLSQSAGVVLDPVLSLRTRVNLKQGESKDVYIINAIAESMEEAVMLKNKYQSIEFIESAFEASWGRARIEESYVNAKIDEIELAYNILPFITYMGITDKTQKEAAKSNRKSLEELWKLGISGDFPIITLRLSDTSQDASLKMLIKALSFLNVKGVKCDLVVICDDHTSYIQPLCDMAKEMARKSDIFGRIFVKSGKDLSAEDRTLIFSVSRLNFNGEDGLPKIDNDLIKVTRINKDFSQESKDKDLSLPQLKFDNGYGGFDTVNNEYVIKLTDGNLTPLPWSNIVANENFGFIATESGGGYTWSKNSRENKLTKWTNDPICDKPSECVFIRENFDVWQINPSYIREKGKYYIHHGFGYTTYKRHTRDIIHEMTLFVPKDEPVKLYHIKLQNTTDKPRNLKITFYIKPVVGVTRTKTLNMLSPVEIKGGIGLINGYNPESSLPIYISSNKSFSHTYDNSVFLDCSAFKEDELTQKAQDTSIMAVSCDVSLEAFGGDELVFMLGEGYGELIEKYKDIENVKKALEDVKSYWNEICGMVKVNTPSESIDIMLNGRLIYQA
;
A
#
# COMPACT_ATOMS: atom_id res chain seq x y z
N GLY A 1 -21.91 -24.86 21.10
CA GLY A 1 -23.29 -25.35 21.18
C GLY A 1 -23.78 -25.85 19.83
N LEU A 2 -24.30 -24.96 18.99
CA LEU A 2 -24.86 -25.30 17.67
C LEU A 2 -23.93 -26.11 16.76
N GLY A 3 -22.63 -25.78 16.71
CA GLY A 3 -21.65 -26.55 15.93
C GLY A 3 -21.42 -27.98 16.45
N ILE A 4 -21.65 -28.25 17.74
CA ILE A 4 -21.59 -29.61 18.30
C ILE A 4 -22.84 -30.39 17.88
N ALA A 5 -24.01 -29.77 18.02
CA ALA A 5 -25.28 -30.36 17.63
C ALA A 5 -25.38 -30.62 16.11
N SER A 6 -24.66 -29.85 15.27
CA SER A 6 -24.63 -30.13 13.83
C SER A 6 -23.93 -31.44 13.46
N PHE A 7 -23.04 -31.98 14.30
CA PHE A 7 -22.51 -33.34 14.10
C PHE A 7 -23.60 -34.39 14.32
N VAL A 8 -24.48 -34.18 15.28
CA VAL A 8 -25.67 -35.02 15.47
C VAL A 8 -26.60 -34.91 14.26
N CYS A 9 -26.85 -33.71 13.74
CA CYS A 9 -27.61 -33.53 12.49
C CYS A 9 -26.97 -34.30 11.33
N ALA A 10 -25.66 -34.19 11.14
CA ALA A 10 -24.95 -34.90 10.09
C ALA A 10 -25.11 -36.42 10.21
N ARG A 11 -25.13 -36.95 11.44
CA ARG A 11 -25.40 -38.37 11.67
C ARG A 11 -26.87 -38.74 11.44
N ASP A 12 -27.81 -37.90 11.85
CA ASP A 12 -29.26 -38.09 11.60
C ASP A 12 -29.56 -38.14 10.09
N PHE A 13 -28.92 -37.27 9.31
CA PHE A 13 -28.96 -37.27 7.85
C PHE A 13 -28.20 -38.43 7.19
N GLY A 14 -27.35 -39.13 7.95
CA GLY A 14 -26.46 -40.17 7.42
C GLY A 14 -25.38 -39.60 6.50
N PHE A 15 -24.88 -38.39 6.74
CA PHE A 15 -23.69 -37.86 6.06
C PHE A 15 -22.38 -38.35 6.70
N ILE A 16 -22.47 -38.76 7.96
CA ILE A 16 -21.36 -39.36 8.72
C ILE A 16 -21.88 -40.60 9.46
N ASP A 17 -20.99 -41.54 9.77
CA ASP A 17 -21.31 -42.65 10.66
C ASP A 17 -21.26 -42.25 12.16
N THR A 18 -21.68 -43.16 13.04
CA THR A 18 -21.74 -42.91 14.49
C THR A 18 -20.36 -42.66 15.08
N ASN A 19 -19.32 -43.36 14.63
CA ASN A 19 -17.96 -43.22 15.15
C ASN A 19 -17.36 -41.85 14.77
N ASN A 20 -17.56 -41.39 13.54
CA ASN A 20 -17.19 -40.06 13.06
C ASN A 20 -17.92 -38.96 13.83
N MET A 21 -19.21 -39.14 14.14
CA MET A 21 -19.96 -38.23 15.01
C MET A 21 -19.31 -38.14 16.39
N LEU A 22 -19.07 -39.29 17.05
CA LEU A 22 -18.46 -39.34 18.38
C LEU A 22 -17.06 -38.72 18.39
N TYR A 23 -16.24 -39.02 17.38
CA TYR A 23 -14.89 -38.50 17.25
C TYR A 23 -14.90 -36.96 17.18
N ARG A 24 -15.70 -36.37 16.30
CA ARG A 24 -15.77 -34.90 16.11
C ARG A 24 -16.32 -34.19 17.35
N ILE A 25 -17.31 -34.78 18.03
CA ILE A 25 -17.82 -34.27 19.30
C ILE A 25 -16.71 -34.34 20.36
N ASN A 26 -16.01 -35.48 20.50
CA ASN A 26 -14.95 -35.65 21.49
C ASN A 26 -13.80 -34.66 21.30
N GLN A 27 -13.33 -34.45 20.07
CA GLN A 27 -12.30 -33.46 19.77
C GLN A 27 -12.73 -32.05 20.18
N THR A 28 -13.97 -31.68 19.84
CA THR A 28 -14.52 -30.36 20.18
C THR A 28 -14.66 -30.18 21.70
N ILE A 29 -15.19 -31.20 22.39
CA ILE A 29 -15.37 -31.18 23.85
C ILE A 29 -14.02 -31.10 24.58
N ASN A 30 -13.00 -31.82 24.12
CA ASN A 30 -11.66 -31.75 24.72
C ASN A 30 -11.10 -30.32 24.69
N VAL A 31 -11.24 -29.61 23.56
CA VAL A 31 -10.82 -28.21 23.44
C VAL A 31 -11.66 -27.32 24.36
N VAL A 32 -12.99 -27.46 24.36
CA VAL A 32 -13.88 -26.66 25.22
C VAL A 32 -13.58 -26.88 26.70
N CYS A 33 -13.25 -28.10 27.12
CA CYS A 33 -12.83 -28.40 28.49
C CYS A 33 -11.56 -27.64 28.88
N ALA A 34 -10.60 -27.48 27.97
CA ALA A 34 -9.33 -26.79 28.21
C ALA A 34 -9.44 -25.25 28.27
N LEU A 35 -10.50 -24.66 27.72
CA LEU A 35 -10.70 -23.20 27.75
C LEU A 35 -10.85 -22.65 29.17
N GLU A 36 -10.29 -21.48 29.43
CA GLU A 36 -10.55 -20.73 30.67
C GLU A 36 -12.05 -20.37 30.77
N LYS A 37 -12.60 -20.42 31.99
CA LYS A 37 -14.04 -20.24 32.26
C LYS A 37 -14.25 -19.38 33.50
N TRP A 38 -15.35 -18.62 33.53
CA TRP A 38 -15.81 -17.89 34.71
C TRP A 38 -17.06 -18.56 35.29
N ASN A 39 -16.97 -19.11 36.52
CA ASN A 39 -18.07 -19.89 37.13
C ASN A 39 -18.64 -20.97 36.20
N GLY A 40 -17.75 -21.64 35.45
CA GLY A 40 -18.09 -22.63 34.43
C GLY A 40 -18.59 -22.06 33.10
N HIS A 41 -18.94 -20.77 33.02
CA HIS A 41 -19.33 -20.11 31.78
C HIS A 41 -18.13 -19.86 30.88
N LEU A 42 -18.31 -20.10 29.58
CA LEU A 42 -17.35 -19.66 28.56
C LEU A 42 -17.44 -18.15 28.35
N TYR A 43 -16.30 -17.53 28.06
CA TYR A 43 -16.26 -16.17 27.53
C TYR A 43 -16.80 -16.13 26.10
N ASN A 44 -17.30 -14.97 25.67
CA ASN A 44 -17.85 -14.82 24.33
C ASN A 44 -16.81 -15.00 23.22
N TRP A 45 -15.53 -14.70 23.49
CA TRP A 45 -14.47 -14.72 22.47
C TRP A 45 -13.16 -15.29 23.02
N TYR A 46 -12.52 -16.14 22.21
CA TYR A 46 -11.21 -16.74 22.44
C TYR A 46 -10.38 -16.64 21.17
N ASP A 47 -9.07 -16.50 21.32
CA ASP A 47 -8.14 -16.74 20.22
C ASP A 47 -8.09 -18.24 19.90
N THR A 48 -8.29 -18.59 18.63
CA THR A 48 -8.41 -20.00 18.22
C THR A 48 -7.08 -20.75 18.14
N LYS A 49 -5.94 -20.05 18.15
CA LYS A 49 -4.59 -20.63 18.13
C LYS A 49 -4.03 -20.77 19.54
N THR A 50 -4.17 -19.73 20.37
CA THR A 50 -3.60 -19.72 21.74
C THR A 50 -4.57 -20.22 22.80
N LEU A 51 -5.87 -20.31 22.48
CA LEU A 51 -6.95 -20.66 23.41
C LEU A 51 -7.14 -19.65 24.56
N THR A 52 -6.53 -18.47 24.47
CA THR A 52 -6.65 -17.42 25.49
C THR A 52 -7.92 -16.59 25.28
N PRO A 53 -8.61 -16.16 26.37
CA PRO A 53 -9.75 -15.25 26.26
C PRO A 53 -9.37 -13.92 25.60
N LEU A 54 -10.26 -13.39 24.76
CA LEU A 54 -10.11 -12.05 24.18
C LEU A 54 -10.81 -11.01 25.07
N TYR A 55 -10.28 -9.79 25.08
CA TYR A 55 -10.85 -8.67 25.83
C TYR A 55 -11.92 -7.93 25.01
N PRO A 56 -13.01 -7.45 25.64
CA PRO A 56 -13.33 -7.58 27.06
C PRO A 56 -13.78 -9.00 27.42
N ARG A 57 -13.37 -9.48 28.61
CA ARG A 57 -13.81 -10.79 29.12
C ARG A 57 -15.25 -10.69 29.56
N TYR A 58 -16.15 -11.22 28.74
CA TYR A 58 -17.59 -11.14 28.91
C TYR A 58 -18.22 -12.54 28.92
N ALA A 59 -19.09 -12.80 29.89
CA ALA A 59 -19.88 -14.02 29.98
C ALA A 59 -21.37 -13.71 29.70
N SER A 60 -21.87 -14.24 28.59
CA SER A 60 -23.26 -14.08 28.16
C SER A 60 -24.21 -15.11 28.78
N THR A 61 -25.32 -14.64 29.35
CA THR A 61 -26.35 -15.50 29.94
C THR A 61 -27.02 -16.38 28.89
N VAL A 62 -27.33 -15.81 27.73
CA VAL A 62 -28.02 -16.53 26.65
C VAL A 62 -27.10 -17.53 25.98
N ASP A 63 -25.86 -17.16 25.66
CA ASP A 63 -24.93 -18.06 24.98
C ASP A 63 -24.62 -19.28 25.84
N SER A 64 -24.50 -19.07 27.16
CA SER A 64 -24.33 -20.14 28.14
C SER A 64 -25.54 -21.09 28.18
N GLY A 65 -26.76 -20.55 28.27
CA GLY A 65 -27.96 -21.38 28.30
C GLY A 65 -28.20 -22.14 26.99
N ASN A 66 -27.87 -21.50 25.86
CA ASN A 66 -27.87 -22.14 24.56
C ASN A 66 -26.85 -23.28 24.51
N LEU A 67 -25.62 -23.06 24.95
CA LEU A 67 -24.59 -24.09 25.01
C LEU A 67 -25.06 -25.30 25.81
N ILE A 68 -25.60 -25.10 27.01
CA ILE A 68 -26.10 -26.21 27.85
C ILE A 68 -27.24 -26.94 27.16
N GLY A 69 -28.23 -26.24 26.61
CA GLY A 69 -29.34 -26.88 25.90
C GLY A 69 -28.86 -27.80 24.77
N TYR A 70 -27.86 -27.33 24.00
CA TYR A 70 -27.27 -28.12 22.93
C TYR A 70 -26.36 -29.26 23.43
N LEU A 71 -25.69 -29.11 24.58
CA LEU A 71 -24.92 -30.19 25.21
C LEU A 71 -25.85 -31.28 25.73
N MET A 72 -26.94 -30.90 26.41
CA MET A 72 -27.97 -31.80 26.92
C MET A 72 -28.59 -32.66 25.80
N VAL A 73 -29.00 -32.02 24.70
CA VAL A 73 -29.57 -32.77 23.56
C VAL A 73 -28.53 -33.62 22.83
N THR A 74 -27.27 -33.18 22.79
CA THR A 74 -26.16 -33.95 22.22
C THR A 74 -25.87 -35.19 23.07
N LYS A 75 -25.86 -35.06 24.39
CA LYS A 75 -25.71 -36.19 25.32
C LYS A 75 -26.80 -37.24 25.07
N GLU A 76 -28.06 -36.82 25.00
CA GLU A 76 -29.18 -37.72 24.70
C GLU A 76 -29.04 -38.39 23.32
N ALA A 77 -28.57 -37.66 22.30
CA ALA A 77 -28.30 -38.26 21.00
C ALA A 77 -27.19 -39.31 21.04
N ILE A 78 -26.10 -39.06 21.78
CA ILE A 78 -25.02 -40.05 21.98
C ILE A 78 -25.59 -41.31 22.65
N LEU A 79 -26.35 -41.16 23.73
CA LEU A 79 -26.96 -42.28 24.45
C LEU A 79 -27.95 -43.06 23.59
N GLU A 80 -28.67 -42.38 22.68
CA GLU A 80 -29.53 -43.01 21.68
C GLU A 80 -28.72 -43.83 20.67
N TYR A 81 -27.69 -43.24 20.07
CA TYR A 81 -26.91 -43.87 18.99
C TYR A 81 -26.01 -45.01 19.46
N VAL A 82 -25.54 -44.98 20.71
CA VAL A 82 -24.75 -46.08 21.29
C VAL A 82 -25.58 -47.35 21.51
N LYS A 83 -26.91 -47.21 21.57
CA LYS A 83 -27.86 -48.34 21.68
C LYS A 83 -28.38 -48.82 20.32
N LYS A 84 -28.12 -48.09 19.23
CA LYS A 84 -28.53 -48.47 17.87
C LYS A 84 -27.49 -49.40 17.24
N ASP A 85 -27.95 -50.14 16.24
CA ASP A 85 -27.06 -50.88 15.34
C ASP A 85 -26.03 -49.95 14.70
N GLU A 86 -24.84 -50.48 14.42
CA GLU A 86 -23.70 -49.72 13.88
C GLU A 86 -24.03 -49.05 12.53
N VAL A 87 -24.94 -49.67 11.76
CA VAL A 87 -25.44 -49.17 10.48
C VAL A 87 -26.95 -49.05 10.54
N ASP A 88 -27.50 -47.95 10.01
CA ASP A 88 -28.93 -47.75 9.85
C ASP A 88 -29.32 -47.21 8.46
N ILE A 89 -30.62 -47.19 8.19
CA ILE A 89 -31.17 -46.78 6.90
C ILE A 89 -30.87 -45.32 6.55
N ASN A 90 -30.65 -44.45 7.55
CA ASN A 90 -30.34 -43.04 7.28
C ASN A 90 -28.97 -42.92 6.62
N MET A 91 -28.00 -43.77 6.98
CA MET A 91 -26.68 -43.80 6.33
C MET A 91 -26.79 -44.11 4.83
N ALA A 92 -27.68 -45.02 4.42
CA ALA A 92 -27.95 -45.29 3.00
C ALA A 92 -28.59 -44.08 2.29
N VAL A 93 -29.55 -43.42 2.93
CA VAL A 93 -30.20 -42.20 2.39
C VAL A 93 -29.20 -41.06 2.25
N GLY A 94 -28.33 -40.88 3.23
CA GLY A 94 -27.29 -39.86 3.21
C GLY A 94 -26.21 -40.14 2.17
N LEU A 95 -25.76 -41.40 2.02
CA LEU A 95 -24.87 -41.81 0.93
C LEU A 95 -25.48 -41.50 -0.44
N LYS A 96 -26.75 -41.84 -0.68
CA LYS A 96 -27.46 -41.49 -1.92
C LYS A 96 -27.45 -39.98 -2.17
N THR A 97 -27.60 -39.19 -1.13
CA THR A 97 -27.61 -37.72 -1.21
C THR A 97 -26.22 -37.19 -1.58
N MET A 98 -25.16 -37.71 -0.94
CA MET A 98 -23.78 -37.34 -1.23
C MET A 98 -23.36 -37.72 -2.66
N LEU A 99 -23.73 -38.92 -3.13
CA LEU A 99 -23.48 -39.33 -4.51
C LEU A 99 -24.15 -38.38 -5.51
N LYS A 100 -25.41 -38.03 -5.25
CA LYS A 100 -26.16 -37.09 -6.10
C LYS A 100 -25.52 -35.70 -6.15
N GLU A 101 -25.14 -35.14 -5.02
CA GLU A 101 -24.52 -33.80 -4.96
C GLU A 101 -23.12 -33.79 -5.60
N ASN A 102 -22.36 -34.88 -5.49
CA ASN A 102 -21.07 -35.05 -6.17
C ASN A 102 -21.20 -35.48 -7.64
N LYS A 103 -22.43 -35.54 -8.19
CA LYS A 103 -22.72 -35.97 -9.57
C LYS A 103 -22.18 -37.37 -9.92
N MET A 104 -22.16 -38.27 -8.94
CA MET A 104 -21.76 -39.66 -9.11
C MET A 104 -22.97 -40.55 -9.43
N GLU A 105 -22.73 -41.69 -10.08
CA GLU A 105 -23.76 -42.69 -10.33
C GLU A 105 -24.28 -43.28 -9.02
N ILE A 106 -25.61 -43.45 -8.91
CA ILE A 106 -26.27 -44.01 -7.74
C ILE A 106 -26.48 -45.51 -8.00
N PRO A 107 -25.83 -46.43 -7.26
CA PRO A 107 -25.96 -47.86 -7.49
C PRO A 107 -27.40 -48.35 -7.33
N GLU A 108 -27.87 -49.23 -8.21
CA GLU A 108 -29.19 -49.87 -8.06
C GLU A 108 -29.33 -50.61 -6.72
N LYS A 109 -28.24 -51.23 -6.24
CA LYS A 109 -28.19 -51.91 -4.94
C LYS A 109 -28.55 -50.95 -3.80
N LEU A 110 -28.04 -49.71 -3.84
CA LEU A 110 -28.36 -48.67 -2.85
C LEU A 110 -29.84 -48.27 -2.91
N ILE A 111 -30.42 -48.16 -4.11
CA ILE A 111 -31.85 -47.87 -4.29
C ILE A 111 -32.71 -48.99 -3.68
N LYS A 112 -32.40 -50.26 -4.00
CA LYS A 112 -33.11 -51.43 -3.46
C LYS A 112 -33.01 -51.52 -1.93
N ILE A 113 -31.86 -51.19 -1.35
CA ILE A 113 -31.68 -51.15 0.12
C ILE A 113 -32.55 -50.05 0.75
N ILE A 114 -32.61 -48.87 0.15
CA ILE A 114 -33.46 -47.77 0.63
C ILE A 114 -34.95 -48.16 0.57
N GLU A 115 -35.38 -48.81 -0.51
CA GLU A 115 -36.77 -49.30 -0.66
C GLU A 115 -37.12 -50.41 0.34
N LYS A 116 -36.17 -51.31 0.65
CA LYS A 116 -36.28 -52.35 1.68
C LYS A 116 -36.42 -51.75 3.09
N GLY A 117 -35.90 -50.53 3.32
CA GLY A 117 -36.01 -49.82 4.59
C GLY A 117 -35.11 -50.35 5.72
N LYS A 118 -34.26 -51.34 5.45
CA LYS A 118 -33.29 -51.90 6.41
C LYS A 118 -32.01 -52.29 5.69
N ILE A 119 -30.87 -52.10 6.36
CA ILE A 119 -29.53 -52.41 5.87
C ILE A 119 -28.78 -53.26 6.89
N THR A 120 -27.99 -54.22 6.40
CA THR A 120 -27.06 -55.03 7.22
C THR A 120 -25.65 -54.47 7.14
N LYS A 121 -24.79 -54.83 8.10
CA LYS A 121 -23.39 -54.40 8.10
C LYS A 121 -22.64 -54.85 6.83
N GLU A 122 -22.84 -56.10 6.41
CA GLU A 122 -22.26 -56.63 5.18
C GLU A 122 -22.72 -55.86 3.92
N GLU A 123 -24.01 -55.54 3.83
CA GLU A 123 -24.54 -54.71 2.73
C GLU A 123 -23.93 -53.31 2.71
N TRP A 124 -23.64 -52.74 3.88
CA TRP A 124 -23.02 -51.41 4.02
C TRP A 124 -21.53 -51.42 3.70
N ASP A 125 -20.78 -52.37 4.26
CA ASP A 125 -19.33 -52.49 4.06
C ASP A 125 -19.01 -52.70 2.57
N ASP A 126 -19.82 -53.52 1.88
CA ASP A 126 -19.73 -53.69 0.42
C ASP A 126 -20.02 -52.38 -0.33
N LEU A 127 -21.08 -51.65 0.04
CA LEU A 127 -21.41 -50.38 -0.60
C LEU A 127 -20.31 -49.33 -0.42
N ILE A 128 -19.85 -49.13 0.82
CA ILE A 128 -18.94 -48.04 1.17
C ILE A 128 -17.51 -48.30 0.73
N SER A 129 -17.11 -49.57 0.54
CA SER A 129 -15.78 -49.94 0.02
C SER A 129 -15.43 -49.27 -1.32
N ASN A 130 -16.44 -48.85 -2.09
CA ASN A 130 -16.28 -48.19 -3.37
C ASN A 130 -16.16 -46.66 -3.29
N TYR A 131 -16.24 -46.07 -2.09
CA TYR A 131 -16.32 -44.61 -1.91
C TYR A 131 -15.45 -44.11 -0.75
N ASP A 132 -14.59 -43.12 -1.01
CA ASP A 132 -13.75 -42.48 0.02
C ASP A 132 -14.33 -41.12 0.48
N PHE A 133 -15.48 -41.15 1.14
CA PHE A 133 -16.08 -39.94 1.71
C PHE A 133 -15.56 -39.69 3.14
N GLU A 134 -15.19 -38.44 3.41
CA GLU A 134 -14.64 -37.98 4.71
C GLU A 134 -15.51 -38.32 5.93
N GLY A 135 -16.83 -38.48 5.72
CA GLY A 135 -17.80 -38.83 6.75
C GLY A 135 -17.79 -40.29 7.20
N TYR A 136 -17.13 -41.17 6.43
CA TYR A 136 -17.07 -42.62 6.65
C TYR A 136 -15.64 -43.16 6.75
N LYS A 137 -14.64 -42.27 6.74
CA LYS A 137 -13.25 -42.66 6.99
C LYS A 137 -13.12 -43.24 8.39
N GLU A 138 -12.27 -44.25 8.53
CA GLU A 138 -11.97 -44.83 9.83
C GLU A 138 -11.41 -43.76 10.80
N ARG A 139 -11.90 -43.78 12.03
CA ARG A 139 -11.46 -42.88 13.12
C ARG A 139 -11.14 -43.69 14.36
N PRO A 140 -10.22 -43.19 15.22
CA PRO A 140 -9.99 -43.77 16.53
C PRO A 140 -11.30 -43.91 17.31
N LYS A 141 -11.52 -45.08 17.92
CA LYS A 141 -12.68 -45.32 18.77
C LYS A 141 -12.67 -44.36 19.96
N VAL A 142 -13.82 -43.77 20.24
CA VAL A 142 -13.99 -42.85 21.38
C VAL A 142 -14.46 -43.60 22.61
N ASN A 143 -13.86 -43.29 23.76
CA ASN A 143 -14.35 -43.74 25.06
C ASN A 143 -15.64 -42.99 25.41
N VAL A 144 -16.79 -43.59 25.10
CA VAL A 144 -18.11 -42.95 25.27
C VAL A 144 -18.40 -42.57 26.73
N PRO A 145 -18.19 -43.46 27.74
CA PRO A 145 -18.36 -43.07 29.15
C PRO A 145 -17.58 -41.81 29.55
N GLU A 146 -16.32 -41.70 29.13
CA GLU A 146 -15.47 -40.54 29.43
C GLU A 146 -15.99 -39.27 28.72
N LEU A 147 -16.43 -39.38 27.48
CA LEU A 147 -17.03 -38.27 26.75
C LEU A 147 -18.30 -37.76 27.45
N ILE A 148 -19.17 -38.67 27.89
CA ILE A 148 -20.40 -38.34 28.62
C ILE A 148 -20.06 -37.65 29.94
N GLU A 149 -19.08 -38.16 30.70
CA GLU A 149 -18.63 -37.54 31.95
C GLU A 149 -18.12 -36.11 31.73
N LYS A 150 -17.35 -35.86 30.66
CA LYS A 150 -16.89 -34.51 30.31
C LYS A 150 -18.06 -33.58 29.97
N ILE A 151 -19.04 -34.06 29.20
CA ILE A 151 -20.24 -33.28 28.86
C ILE A 151 -21.04 -32.95 30.13
N ASP A 152 -21.20 -33.91 31.04
CA ASP A 152 -21.89 -33.71 32.32
C ASP A 152 -21.19 -32.69 33.20
N LYS A 153 -19.86 -32.77 33.34
CA LYS A 153 -19.07 -31.75 34.06
C LYS A 153 -19.26 -30.35 33.48
N LEU A 154 -19.36 -30.21 32.16
CA LEU A 154 -19.64 -28.91 31.53
C LEU A 154 -21.06 -28.43 31.83
N ILE A 155 -22.07 -29.31 31.78
CA ILE A 155 -23.47 -28.99 32.05
C ILE A 155 -23.69 -28.61 33.53
N GLU A 156 -23.06 -29.32 34.45
CA GLU A 156 -23.16 -29.08 35.90
C GLU A 156 -22.33 -27.89 36.35
N GLY A 157 -21.18 -27.65 35.73
CA GLY A 157 -20.26 -26.58 36.11
C GLY A 157 -20.76 -25.17 35.81
N MET A 158 -21.70 -24.98 34.88
CA MET A 158 -22.26 -23.67 34.52
C MET A 158 -23.34 -23.21 35.51
N ASP A 159 -22.96 -22.33 36.45
CA ASP A 159 -23.83 -21.81 37.49
C ASP A 159 -24.47 -20.46 37.12
N PHE A 160 -25.78 -20.44 36.84
CA PHE A 160 -26.51 -19.23 36.46
C PHE A 160 -26.86 -18.27 37.59
N ARG A 161 -26.69 -18.68 38.86
CA ARG A 161 -27.06 -17.83 40.02
C ARG A 161 -26.36 -16.46 40.01
N PRO A 162 -25.07 -16.33 39.67
CA PRO A 162 -24.39 -15.03 39.56
C PRO A 162 -24.94 -14.13 38.45
N LEU A 163 -25.60 -14.69 37.43
CA LEU A 163 -26.20 -13.95 36.31
C LEU A 163 -27.66 -13.53 36.59
N TYR A 164 -28.25 -14.03 37.67
CA TYR A 164 -29.62 -13.79 38.08
C TYR A 164 -29.71 -12.66 39.12
N ASP A 165 -30.58 -11.69 38.88
CA ASP A 165 -30.88 -10.65 39.86
C ASP A 165 -32.10 -11.06 40.70
N GLU A 166 -31.86 -11.42 41.95
CA GLU A 166 -32.89 -11.86 42.92
C GLU A 166 -33.95 -10.78 43.21
N LYS A 167 -33.60 -9.49 43.14
CA LYS A 167 -34.55 -8.39 43.38
C LYS A 167 -35.49 -8.22 42.19
N LYS A 168 -34.94 -8.23 40.98
CA LYS A 168 -35.72 -8.08 39.74
C LYS A 168 -36.42 -9.36 39.31
N LYS A 169 -35.91 -10.51 39.78
CA LYS A 169 -36.28 -11.87 39.39
C LYS A 169 -36.06 -12.17 37.90
N LEU A 170 -35.03 -11.55 37.33
CA LEU A 170 -34.69 -11.59 35.90
C LEU A 170 -33.20 -11.85 35.73
N PHE A 171 -32.84 -12.44 34.59
CA PHE A 171 -31.45 -12.56 34.19
C PHE A 171 -30.93 -11.22 33.66
N SER A 172 -29.70 -10.86 34.03
CA SER A 172 -28.93 -9.84 33.32
C SER A 172 -28.52 -10.38 31.95
N ILE A 173 -28.22 -9.49 31.00
CA ILE A 173 -27.69 -9.90 29.68
C ILE A 173 -26.37 -10.67 29.82
N GLY A 174 -25.57 -10.32 30.82
CA GLY A 174 -24.32 -11.02 31.11
C GLY A 174 -23.52 -10.31 32.20
N TYR A 175 -22.31 -10.80 32.40
CA TYR A 175 -21.37 -10.28 33.39
C TYR A 175 -20.10 -9.80 32.68
N ASN A 176 -19.65 -8.59 33.01
CA ASN A 176 -18.35 -8.08 32.58
C ASN A 176 -17.34 -8.41 33.68
N ILE A 177 -16.41 -9.33 33.37
CA ILE A 177 -15.44 -9.85 34.34
C ILE A 177 -14.41 -8.78 34.68
N ASP A 178 -14.00 -7.98 33.70
CA ASP A 178 -13.01 -6.94 33.88
C ASP A 178 -13.54 -5.78 34.74
N GLU A 179 -14.85 -5.49 34.65
CA GLU A 179 -15.53 -4.48 35.48
C GLU A 179 -16.10 -5.04 36.80
N GLY A 180 -16.04 -6.35 37.02
CA GLY A 180 -16.55 -7.01 38.22
C GLY A 180 -18.04 -6.81 38.50
N LYS A 181 -18.87 -6.60 37.46
CA LYS A 181 -20.30 -6.28 37.64
C LYS A 181 -21.21 -6.82 36.54
N LEU A 182 -22.48 -7.02 36.91
CA LEU A 182 -23.56 -7.35 35.99
C LEU A 182 -23.90 -6.18 35.06
N THR A 183 -24.25 -6.52 33.82
CA THR A 183 -24.79 -5.55 32.87
C THR A 183 -26.12 -4.98 33.39
N LYS A 184 -26.35 -3.67 33.20
CA LYS A 184 -27.56 -2.96 33.68
C LYS A 184 -28.83 -3.28 32.89
N SER A 185 -28.74 -4.12 31.86
CA SER A 185 -29.84 -4.55 31.01
C SER A 185 -30.24 -5.99 31.34
N TYR A 186 -31.52 -6.32 31.20
CA TYR A 186 -32.11 -7.58 31.67
C TYR A 186 -33.00 -8.19 30.59
N TYR A 187 -33.08 -9.51 30.57
CA TYR A 187 -34.03 -10.25 29.73
C TYR A 187 -35.40 -10.27 30.39
N ASP A 188 -36.28 -9.37 29.98
CA ASP A 188 -37.57 -9.11 30.61
C ASP A 188 -38.78 -9.48 29.75
N LEU A 189 -38.59 -10.07 28.56
CA LEU A 189 -39.66 -10.48 27.64
C LEU A 189 -39.70 -11.99 27.42
N LEU A 190 -40.91 -12.55 27.29
CA LEU A 190 -41.09 -13.98 26.98
C LEU A 190 -40.79 -14.30 25.50
N ALA A 191 -41.01 -13.34 24.59
CA ALA A 191 -40.60 -13.44 23.19
C ALA A 191 -39.13 -13.01 23.03
N SER A 192 -38.24 -13.88 23.49
CA SER A 192 -36.79 -13.76 23.36
C SER A 192 -36.19 -15.16 23.33
N GLU A 193 -35.02 -15.26 22.71
CA GLU A 193 -34.11 -16.40 22.75
C GLU A 193 -33.77 -16.82 24.19
N ALA A 194 -33.74 -15.87 25.13
CA ALA A 194 -33.41 -16.12 26.54
C ALA A 194 -34.40 -17.03 27.26
N ARG A 195 -35.61 -17.22 26.73
CA ARG A 195 -36.60 -18.14 27.33
C ARG A 195 -36.09 -19.57 27.41
N GLN A 196 -35.19 -19.97 26.49
CA GLN A 196 -34.55 -21.28 26.57
C GLN A 196 -33.66 -21.40 27.80
N THR A 197 -32.81 -20.39 28.03
CA THR A 197 -31.99 -20.30 29.24
C THR A 197 -32.86 -20.30 30.50
N SER A 198 -33.95 -19.52 30.51
CA SER A 198 -34.90 -19.49 31.62
C SER A 198 -35.49 -20.86 31.92
N LEU A 199 -35.93 -21.60 30.89
CA LEU A 199 -36.50 -22.94 31.07
C LEU A 199 -35.47 -23.93 31.63
N ILE A 200 -34.24 -23.91 31.09
CA ILE A 200 -33.14 -24.79 31.53
C ILE A 200 -32.73 -24.48 32.96
N ALA A 201 -32.58 -23.20 33.31
CA ALA A 201 -32.17 -22.79 34.65
C ALA A 201 -33.22 -23.17 35.72
N ILE A 202 -34.52 -23.09 35.37
CA ILE A 202 -35.61 -23.56 36.25
C ILE A 202 -35.58 -25.10 36.35
N ALA A 203 -35.38 -25.81 35.24
CA ALA A 203 -35.32 -27.27 35.23
C ALA A 203 -34.15 -27.82 36.08
N LYS A 204 -33.04 -27.08 36.14
CA LYS A 204 -31.87 -27.40 36.97
C LYS A 204 -31.95 -26.87 38.41
N ASP A 205 -33.09 -26.31 38.82
CA ASP A 205 -33.30 -25.70 40.14
C ASP A 205 -32.26 -24.62 40.50
N LEU A 206 -31.73 -23.91 39.50
CA LEU A 206 -30.77 -22.81 39.70
C LEU A 206 -31.47 -21.47 39.94
N VAL A 207 -32.71 -21.32 39.46
CA VAL A 207 -33.54 -20.12 39.65
C VAL A 207 -34.99 -20.52 39.91
N PRO A 208 -35.75 -19.73 40.70
CA PRO A 208 -37.12 -20.09 41.07
C PRO A 208 -38.09 -19.99 39.89
N ILE A 209 -39.12 -20.84 39.87
CA ILE A 209 -40.18 -20.84 38.84
C ILE A 209 -40.87 -19.47 38.66
N LYS A 210 -40.87 -18.62 39.70
CA LYS A 210 -41.37 -17.24 39.66
C LYS A 210 -40.68 -16.38 38.59
N HIS A 211 -39.45 -16.73 38.19
CA HIS A 211 -38.74 -16.10 37.09
C HIS A 211 -39.53 -16.19 35.77
N TRP A 212 -40.07 -17.37 35.44
CA TRP A 212 -40.82 -17.59 34.20
C TRP A 212 -41.99 -16.62 34.05
N PHE A 213 -42.74 -16.42 35.14
CA PHE A 213 -43.91 -15.52 35.18
C PHE A 213 -43.53 -14.04 35.28
N ARG A 214 -42.26 -13.71 35.54
CA ARG A 214 -41.75 -12.33 35.54
C ARG A 214 -41.47 -11.80 34.14
N LEU A 215 -41.21 -12.68 33.17
CA LEU A 215 -41.03 -12.31 31.77
C LEU A 215 -42.30 -11.59 31.24
N GLY A 216 -42.15 -10.62 30.36
CA GLY A 216 -43.25 -9.80 29.86
C GLY A 216 -44.07 -10.56 28.83
N ARG A 217 -45.40 -10.51 28.95
CA ARG A 217 -46.37 -11.00 27.96
C ARG A 217 -46.97 -9.86 27.12
N SER A 218 -46.15 -8.87 26.77
CA SER A 218 -46.60 -7.73 25.96
C SER A 218 -47.09 -8.22 24.60
N LEU A 219 -48.33 -7.89 24.23
CA LEU A 219 -48.99 -8.33 23.01
C LEU A 219 -49.16 -7.19 22.02
N THR A 220 -49.06 -7.53 20.73
CA THR A 220 -49.41 -6.68 19.59
C THR A 220 -50.49 -7.38 18.76
N GLN A 221 -51.20 -6.61 17.92
CA GLN A 221 -52.25 -7.11 17.04
C GLN A 221 -52.08 -6.59 15.61
N SER A 222 -52.25 -7.44 14.60
CA SER A 222 -52.21 -7.11 13.18
C SER A 222 -53.20 -7.99 12.42
N ASP A 223 -54.09 -7.38 11.63
CA ASP A 223 -55.14 -8.05 10.84
C ASP A 223 -55.97 -9.10 11.63
N GLY A 224 -56.28 -8.82 12.89
CA GLY A 224 -57.05 -9.74 13.75
C GLY A 224 -56.23 -10.79 14.50
N TYR A 225 -54.98 -11.05 14.10
CA TYR A 225 -54.06 -11.97 14.77
C TYR A 225 -53.27 -11.26 15.87
N ARG A 226 -52.86 -12.01 16.90
CA ARG A 226 -52.18 -11.47 18.08
C ARG A 226 -50.89 -12.23 18.32
N GLY A 227 -49.87 -11.56 18.83
CA GLY A 227 -48.61 -12.22 19.17
C GLY A 227 -47.79 -11.40 20.13
N LEU A 228 -46.85 -12.05 20.82
CA LEU A 228 -45.92 -11.39 21.72
C LEU A 228 -44.97 -10.46 20.95
N VAL A 229 -44.64 -9.31 21.55
CA VAL A 229 -43.57 -8.43 21.05
C VAL A 229 -42.23 -8.80 21.66
N SER A 230 -41.18 -8.70 20.85
CA SER A 230 -39.78 -8.85 21.25
C SER A 230 -39.11 -7.48 21.31
N TRP A 231 -37.85 -7.42 21.76
CA TRP A 231 -37.15 -6.15 21.86
C TRP A 231 -36.79 -5.63 20.46
N THR A 232 -36.12 -6.46 19.66
CA THR A 232 -35.61 -6.06 18.35
C THR A 232 -36.57 -6.38 17.21
N GLY A 233 -37.50 -7.32 17.37
CA GLY A 233 -38.42 -7.73 16.30
C GLY A 233 -37.79 -8.69 15.31
N THR A 234 -36.68 -9.33 15.67
CA THR A 234 -36.02 -10.35 14.85
C THR A 234 -36.83 -11.65 14.91
N ILE A 235 -36.78 -12.46 13.85
CA ILE A 235 -37.54 -13.72 13.86
C ILE A 235 -36.82 -14.81 14.69
N PHE A 236 -35.51 -14.73 14.89
CA PHE A 236 -34.77 -15.73 15.67
C PHE A 236 -35.18 -15.72 17.15
N GLU A 237 -35.48 -14.55 17.74
CA GLU A 237 -36.03 -14.40 19.11
C GLU A 237 -37.24 -15.32 19.36
N TYR A 238 -38.02 -15.61 18.30
CA TYR A 238 -39.20 -16.48 18.36
C TYR A 238 -38.89 -17.93 18.00
N LEU A 239 -38.07 -18.17 16.97
CA LEU A 239 -37.93 -19.49 16.35
C LEU A 239 -36.72 -20.30 16.84
N MET A 240 -35.66 -19.65 17.31
CA MET A 240 -34.47 -20.35 17.80
C MET A 240 -34.82 -21.33 18.95
N PRO A 241 -35.65 -20.97 19.95
CA PRO A 241 -35.97 -21.93 21.01
C PRO A 241 -36.75 -23.15 20.52
N LEU A 242 -37.44 -23.07 19.37
CA LEU A 242 -38.13 -24.23 18.77
C LEU A 242 -37.17 -25.30 18.26
N LEU A 243 -35.86 -25.03 18.18
CA LEU A 243 -34.89 -26.04 17.79
C LEU A 243 -34.85 -27.23 18.77
N ILE A 244 -35.05 -26.98 20.07
CA ILE A 244 -35.03 -28.01 21.10
C ILE A 244 -36.25 -27.98 22.04
N ILE A 245 -36.97 -26.86 22.15
CA ILE A 245 -38.16 -26.75 23.00
C ILE A 245 -39.41 -27.10 22.19
N LYS A 246 -40.27 -27.95 22.74
CA LYS A 246 -41.59 -28.26 22.17
C LYS A 246 -42.49 -27.03 22.14
N ASN A 247 -43.33 -27.00 21.11
CA ASN A 247 -44.38 -26.01 20.98
C ASN A 247 -45.74 -26.70 20.92
N TYR A 248 -46.70 -26.19 21.69
CA TYR A 248 -48.03 -26.78 21.84
C TYR A 248 -49.06 -25.98 21.09
N LYS A 249 -49.84 -26.65 20.24
CA LYS A 249 -50.88 -26.02 19.44
C LYS A 249 -51.84 -25.19 20.29
N ASN A 250 -52.18 -24.00 19.81
CA ASN A 250 -53.09 -23.05 20.47
C ASN A 250 -52.58 -22.48 21.81
N SER A 251 -51.28 -22.64 22.12
CA SER A 251 -50.64 -21.92 23.22
C SER A 251 -50.28 -20.48 22.81
N LEU A 252 -49.99 -19.64 23.80
CA LEU A 252 -49.51 -18.28 23.59
C LEU A 252 -48.22 -18.23 22.75
N LEU A 253 -47.30 -19.18 23.00
CA LEU A 253 -46.02 -19.26 22.27
C LEU A 253 -46.24 -19.72 20.82
N ASP A 254 -47.15 -20.68 20.60
CA ASP A 254 -47.51 -21.17 19.27
C ASP A 254 -48.09 -20.07 18.39
N GLU A 255 -49.11 -19.38 18.90
CA GLU A 255 -49.72 -18.24 18.21
C GLU A 255 -48.69 -17.13 17.94
N SER A 256 -47.78 -16.86 18.88
CA SER A 256 -46.74 -15.85 18.71
C SER A 256 -45.71 -16.22 17.63
N CYS A 257 -45.32 -17.49 17.54
CA CYS A 257 -44.41 -17.97 16.47
C CYS A 257 -45.08 -17.88 15.10
N PHE A 258 -46.35 -18.27 15.00
CA PHE A 258 -47.14 -18.11 13.77
C PHE A 258 -47.29 -16.63 13.38
N PHE A 259 -47.61 -15.77 14.34
CA PHE A 259 -47.73 -14.33 14.15
C PHE A 259 -46.41 -13.70 13.65
N ALA A 260 -45.26 -14.08 14.22
CA ALA A 260 -43.96 -13.58 13.78
C ALA A 260 -43.65 -13.93 12.32
N VAL A 261 -43.86 -15.19 11.91
CA VAL A 261 -43.67 -15.64 10.51
C VAL A 261 -44.65 -14.91 9.57
N ARG A 262 -45.88 -14.66 10.00
CA ARG A 262 -46.88 -13.89 9.23
C ARG A 262 -46.43 -12.46 8.98
N GLU A 263 -46.00 -11.74 10.02
CA GLU A 263 -45.57 -10.34 9.88
C GLU A 263 -44.29 -10.21 9.05
N GLN A 264 -43.37 -11.18 9.14
CA GLN A 264 -42.20 -11.29 8.25
C GLN A 264 -42.60 -11.40 6.77
N LYS A 265 -43.53 -12.31 6.45
CA LYS A 265 -44.07 -12.46 5.08
C LYS A 265 -44.68 -11.16 4.57
N LYS A 266 -45.47 -10.48 5.42
CA LYS A 266 -46.12 -9.19 5.10
C LYS A 266 -45.09 -8.09 4.88
N TYR A 267 -44.04 -8.04 5.69
CA TYR A 267 -42.95 -7.05 5.60
C TYR A 267 -42.18 -7.17 4.28
N GLY A 268 -41.75 -8.39 3.91
CA GLY A 268 -41.06 -8.65 2.64
C GLY A 268 -41.94 -8.36 1.43
N ALA A 269 -43.21 -8.77 1.47
CA ALA A 269 -44.17 -8.53 0.38
C ALA A 269 -44.39 -7.03 0.11
N LYS A 270 -44.55 -6.21 1.15
CA LYS A 270 -44.72 -4.75 1.02
C LYS A 270 -43.51 -4.06 0.37
N ARG A 271 -42.29 -4.59 0.59
CA ARG A 271 -41.05 -4.07 -0.01
C ARG A 271 -40.63 -4.77 -1.30
N LYS A 272 -41.42 -5.74 -1.78
CA LYS A 272 -41.15 -6.54 -2.99
C LYS A 272 -39.83 -7.35 -2.95
N VAL A 273 -39.35 -7.69 -1.77
CA VAL A 273 -38.12 -8.48 -1.55
C VAL A 273 -38.47 -9.81 -0.85
N PRO A 274 -37.56 -10.79 -0.74
CA PRO A 274 -37.74 -11.96 0.13
C PRO A 274 -37.99 -11.53 1.60
N TRP A 275 -38.51 -12.44 2.42
CA TRP A 275 -38.64 -12.22 3.87
C TRP A 275 -37.62 -13.05 4.65
N GLY A 276 -37.50 -12.81 5.96
CA GLY A 276 -36.47 -13.42 6.81
C GLY A 276 -35.54 -12.39 7.45
N THR A 277 -36.09 -11.26 7.88
CA THR A 277 -35.33 -10.20 8.56
C THR A 277 -34.99 -10.66 9.97
N SER A 278 -33.70 -10.71 10.27
CA SER A 278 -33.17 -11.21 11.54
C SER A 278 -31.77 -10.64 11.76
N GLU A 279 -31.19 -10.88 12.93
CA GLU A 279 -29.80 -10.56 13.21
C GLU A 279 -28.86 -11.24 12.21
N SER A 280 -27.97 -10.46 11.59
CA SER A 280 -27.07 -10.93 10.53
C SER A 280 -25.99 -9.91 10.21
N GLY A 281 -25.00 -10.34 9.43
CA GLY A 281 -24.13 -9.43 8.70
C GLY A 281 -24.91 -8.58 7.68
N PHE A 282 -24.43 -7.39 7.36
CA PHE A 282 -25.03 -6.51 6.35
C PHE A 282 -23.98 -5.90 5.42
N TYR A 283 -24.42 -5.29 4.31
CA TYR A 283 -23.52 -4.81 3.26
C TYR A 283 -22.89 -3.46 3.64
N ALA A 284 -22.10 -3.47 4.70
CA ALA A 284 -21.21 -2.40 5.12
C ALA A 284 -19.94 -3.03 5.68
N PHE A 285 -18.85 -2.26 5.64
CA PHE A 285 -17.51 -2.76 5.92
C PHE A 285 -16.83 -1.89 6.97
N ASP A 286 -15.99 -2.50 7.82
CA ASP A 286 -15.00 -1.75 8.60
C ASP A 286 -13.74 -1.46 7.76
N GLN A 287 -12.72 -0.89 8.40
CA GLN A 287 -11.44 -0.54 7.79
C GLN A 287 -10.72 -1.76 7.18
N ASP A 288 -10.95 -2.95 7.74
CA ASP A 288 -10.36 -4.22 7.35
C ASP A 288 -11.21 -4.97 6.32
N LEU A 289 -12.28 -4.35 5.80
CA LEU A 289 -13.25 -4.94 4.89
C LEU A 289 -14.02 -6.14 5.46
N ASN A 290 -14.19 -6.21 6.78
CA ASN A 290 -15.10 -7.19 7.38
C ASN A 290 -16.53 -6.66 7.34
N TYR A 291 -17.46 -7.55 6.95
CA TYR A 291 -18.88 -7.25 7.01
C TYR A 291 -19.31 -6.91 8.43
N GLN A 292 -20.01 -5.79 8.58
CA GLN A 292 -20.55 -5.36 9.86
C GLN A 292 -21.76 -6.21 10.26
N TYR A 293 -22.01 -6.35 11.56
CA TYR A 293 -23.05 -7.21 12.13
C TYR A 293 -24.01 -6.41 13.00
N LYS A 294 -25.33 -6.61 12.84
CA LYS A 294 -26.34 -6.01 13.74
C LYS A 294 -27.68 -6.73 13.71
N ALA A 295 -28.52 -6.45 14.71
CA ALA A 295 -29.89 -6.94 14.78
C ALA A 295 -30.85 -6.14 13.89
N PHE A 296 -31.51 -6.84 12.96
CA PHE A 296 -32.58 -6.31 12.10
C PHE A 296 -33.92 -6.94 12.47
N GLY A 297 -34.97 -6.12 12.59
CA GLY A 297 -36.29 -6.62 12.97
C GLY A 297 -37.43 -5.96 12.22
N VAL A 298 -38.60 -6.57 12.35
CA VAL A 298 -39.84 -6.06 11.73
C VAL A 298 -40.53 -5.11 12.71
N PRO A 299 -40.92 -3.90 12.30
CA PRO A 299 -41.52 -2.89 13.20
C PRO A 299 -42.74 -3.35 13.99
N ASN A 300 -43.55 -4.25 13.41
CA ASN A 300 -44.74 -4.80 14.07
C ASN A 300 -44.40 -5.84 15.16
N LEU A 301 -43.17 -6.36 15.19
CA LEU A 301 -42.71 -7.38 16.14
C LEU A 301 -41.82 -6.80 17.25
N GLY A 302 -41.15 -5.66 17.00
CA GLY A 302 -40.15 -5.08 17.91
C GLY A 302 -40.62 -3.83 18.67
N LEU A 303 -40.03 -3.59 19.84
CA LEU A 303 -40.18 -2.36 20.62
C LEU A 303 -39.22 -1.25 20.17
N LYS A 304 -38.04 -1.60 19.66
CA LYS A 304 -37.01 -0.67 19.15
C LYS A 304 -37.57 0.27 18.07
N ARG A 305 -37.11 1.52 18.06
CA ARG A 305 -37.42 2.53 17.01
C ARG A 305 -36.43 2.40 15.83
N GLY A 306 -36.86 2.82 14.63
CA GLY A 306 -36.00 2.83 13.43
C GLY A 306 -35.90 1.46 12.74
N LEU A 307 -36.74 0.49 13.11
CA LEU A 307 -36.74 -0.85 12.52
C LEU A 307 -37.14 -0.85 11.03
N SER A 308 -37.79 0.20 10.56
CA SER A 308 -38.23 0.33 9.16
C SER A 308 -37.19 0.90 8.20
N GLU A 309 -36.06 1.42 8.72
CA GLU A 309 -34.99 2.09 7.95
C GLU A 309 -34.17 1.11 7.11
N ASP A 310 -33.93 -0.08 7.65
CA ASP A 310 -33.12 -1.12 7.03
C ASP A 310 -33.96 -2.24 6.42
N MET A 311 -33.44 -2.84 5.34
CA MET A 311 -34.01 -4.06 4.76
C MET A 311 -32.92 -5.10 4.48
N VAL A 312 -32.61 -5.91 5.50
CA VAL A 312 -31.69 -7.04 5.37
C VAL A 312 -32.46 -8.34 5.57
N VAL A 313 -32.13 -9.36 4.76
CA VAL A 313 -32.74 -10.68 4.80
C VAL A 313 -31.67 -11.74 4.98
N ALA A 314 -31.82 -12.57 6.01
CA ALA A 314 -30.92 -13.66 6.30
C ALA A 314 -31.55 -15.01 5.92
N PRO A 315 -30.89 -15.87 5.14
CA PRO A 315 -31.47 -17.15 4.74
C PRO A 315 -31.81 -18.09 5.89
N TYR A 316 -31.00 -18.14 6.94
CA TYR A 316 -31.22 -19.04 8.09
C TYR A 316 -32.58 -18.79 8.75
N ALA A 317 -33.04 -17.54 8.78
CA ALA A 317 -34.36 -17.17 9.29
C ALA A 317 -35.51 -17.82 8.49
N SER A 318 -35.36 -17.90 7.17
CA SER A 318 -36.31 -18.61 6.31
C SER A 318 -36.25 -20.12 6.53
N VAL A 319 -35.07 -20.68 6.78
CA VAL A 319 -34.90 -22.11 7.07
C VAL A 319 -35.56 -22.48 8.40
N MET A 320 -35.36 -21.69 9.47
CA MET A 320 -36.02 -21.92 10.76
C MET A 320 -37.56 -21.86 10.65
N ALA A 321 -38.08 -20.96 9.80
CA ALA A 321 -39.52 -20.84 9.60
C ALA A 321 -40.17 -22.09 8.97
N LEU A 322 -39.39 -23.05 8.45
CA LEU A 322 -39.91 -24.35 8.02
C LEU A 322 -40.62 -25.13 9.15
N MET A 323 -40.19 -24.92 10.40
CA MET A 323 -40.79 -25.54 11.59
C MET A 323 -42.20 -25.02 11.91
N VAL A 324 -42.60 -23.88 11.33
CA VAL A 324 -43.89 -23.23 11.59
C VAL A 324 -44.77 -23.21 10.33
N ASP A 325 -44.23 -22.80 9.19
CA ASP A 325 -44.93 -22.75 7.90
C ASP A 325 -44.04 -23.28 6.77
N THR A 326 -43.97 -24.62 6.69
CA THR A 326 -43.09 -25.34 5.77
C THR A 326 -43.29 -24.92 4.31
N LYS A 327 -44.55 -24.78 3.86
CA LYS A 327 -44.85 -24.45 2.46
C LYS A 327 -44.39 -23.04 2.10
N ALA A 328 -44.64 -22.03 2.94
CA ALA A 328 -44.24 -20.66 2.65
C ALA A 328 -42.73 -20.46 2.76
N ALA A 329 -42.11 -21.04 3.80
CA ALA A 329 -40.66 -21.00 4.01
C ALA A 329 -39.90 -21.64 2.84
N PHE A 330 -40.33 -22.83 2.37
CA PHE A 330 -39.70 -23.49 1.23
C PHE A 330 -39.75 -22.65 -0.06
N LYS A 331 -40.89 -22.01 -0.35
CA LYS A 331 -41.01 -21.08 -1.49
C LYS A 331 -40.05 -19.89 -1.38
N ASN A 332 -39.86 -19.35 -0.17
CA ASN A 332 -38.94 -18.24 0.06
C ASN A 332 -37.47 -18.66 -0.06
N ILE A 333 -37.10 -19.85 0.44
CA ILE A 333 -35.77 -20.43 0.28
C ILE A 333 -35.42 -20.61 -1.20
N LEU A 334 -36.36 -21.10 -2.02
CA LEU A 334 -36.16 -21.21 -3.48
C LEU A 334 -35.97 -19.83 -4.14
N ARG A 335 -36.68 -18.80 -3.66
CA ARG A 335 -36.48 -17.42 -4.12
C ARG A 335 -35.07 -16.92 -3.76
N LEU A 336 -34.64 -17.09 -2.51
CA LEU A 336 -33.30 -16.72 -2.05
C LEU A 336 -32.20 -17.45 -2.85
N LYS A 337 -32.41 -18.73 -3.19
CA LYS A 337 -31.49 -19.48 -4.06
C LYS A 337 -31.40 -18.86 -5.46
N ARG A 338 -32.54 -18.50 -6.08
CA ARG A 338 -32.56 -17.79 -7.38
C ARG A 338 -31.92 -16.41 -7.30
N ASP A 339 -31.96 -15.79 -6.13
CA ASP A 339 -31.31 -14.52 -5.86
C ASP A 339 -29.78 -14.64 -5.67
N GLY A 340 -29.19 -15.83 -5.83
CA GLY A 340 -27.73 -16.03 -5.81
C GLY A 340 -27.12 -16.16 -4.41
N LEU A 341 -27.93 -16.42 -3.38
CA LEU A 341 -27.45 -16.50 -2.00
C LEU A 341 -26.79 -17.84 -1.63
N VAL A 342 -26.52 -18.73 -2.59
CA VAL A 342 -25.86 -20.02 -2.30
C VAL A 342 -24.39 -19.93 -2.67
N GLY A 343 -23.51 -20.35 -1.77
CA GLY A 343 -22.09 -20.56 -2.02
C GLY A 343 -21.61 -21.93 -1.54
N GLN A 344 -20.31 -22.05 -1.28
CA GLN A 344 -19.65 -23.34 -0.99
C GLN A 344 -20.21 -24.04 0.27
N TYR A 345 -20.44 -23.31 1.36
CA TYR A 345 -20.92 -23.88 2.63
C TYR A 345 -22.44 -23.74 2.83
N GLY A 346 -23.20 -23.70 1.74
CA GLY A 346 -24.64 -23.48 1.76
C GLY A 346 -25.01 -22.00 1.55
N PHE A 347 -26.06 -21.52 2.22
CA PHE A 347 -26.46 -20.13 2.06
C PHE A 347 -25.44 -19.18 2.67
N TYR A 348 -25.12 -18.10 1.95
CA TYR A 348 -24.43 -16.94 2.49
C TYR A 348 -25.23 -16.30 3.62
N GLU A 349 -24.53 -15.53 4.44
CA GLU A 349 -25.04 -14.90 5.66
C GLU A 349 -26.33 -14.09 5.46
N ALA A 350 -26.34 -13.17 4.49
CA ALA A 350 -27.47 -12.29 4.25
C ALA A 350 -27.46 -11.63 2.86
N VAL A 351 -28.56 -10.95 2.55
CA VAL A 351 -28.68 -10.00 1.45
C VAL A 351 -29.25 -8.67 1.95
N ASP A 352 -28.59 -7.58 1.61
CA ASP A 352 -28.95 -6.22 1.98
C ASP A 352 -29.68 -5.53 0.80
N TYR A 353 -30.86 -5.00 1.08
CA TYR A 353 -31.70 -4.24 0.16
C TYR A 353 -31.77 -2.75 0.52
N THR A 354 -30.99 -2.27 1.49
CA THR A 354 -30.96 -0.86 1.91
C THR A 354 -30.28 0.00 0.83
N PRO A 355 -31.00 0.93 0.18
CA PRO A 355 -30.50 1.69 -0.98
C PRO A 355 -29.20 2.45 -0.72
N GLU A 356 -29.00 2.91 0.51
CA GLU A 356 -27.84 3.71 0.93
C GLU A 356 -26.55 2.89 1.01
N ARG A 357 -26.65 1.56 1.08
CA ARG A 357 -25.52 0.64 1.25
C ARG A 357 -25.19 -0.16 -0.03
N ILE A 358 -26.05 -0.15 -1.03
CA ILE A 358 -25.89 -0.97 -2.25
C ILE A 358 -25.09 -0.20 -3.33
N PRO A 359 -24.21 -0.87 -4.10
CA PRO A 359 -23.54 -0.31 -5.27
C PRO A 359 -24.49 0.32 -6.30
N LYS A 360 -24.01 1.31 -7.06
CA LYS A 360 -24.80 1.98 -8.10
C LYS A 360 -25.15 0.99 -9.22
N GLY A 361 -26.42 0.95 -9.62
CA GLY A 361 -26.92 0.01 -10.64
C GLY A 361 -27.35 -1.35 -10.08
N GLU A 362 -26.87 -1.69 -8.87
CA GLU A 362 -27.27 -2.91 -8.19
C GLU A 362 -28.59 -2.76 -7.44
N LYS A 363 -29.31 -3.87 -7.32
CA LYS A 363 -30.60 -3.93 -6.60
C LYS A 363 -30.46 -4.53 -5.20
N LYS A 364 -29.31 -5.13 -4.88
CA LYS A 364 -29.02 -5.85 -3.65
C LYS A 364 -27.50 -6.00 -3.45
N GLY A 365 -27.06 -6.04 -2.20
CA GLY A 365 -25.70 -6.41 -1.82
C GLY A 365 -25.70 -7.76 -1.10
N ILE A 366 -24.93 -8.74 -1.59
CA ILE A 366 -24.84 -10.07 -0.95
C ILE A 366 -23.70 -10.05 0.07
N VAL A 367 -23.99 -10.50 1.30
CA VAL A 367 -23.02 -10.61 2.39
C VAL A 367 -22.36 -11.99 2.27
N ARG A 368 -21.22 -12.07 1.58
CA ARG A 368 -20.53 -13.33 1.25
C ARG A 368 -19.68 -13.89 2.40
N SER A 369 -20.30 -14.04 3.57
CA SER A 369 -19.70 -14.69 4.74
C SER A 369 -20.54 -15.87 5.21
N TYR A 370 -20.00 -16.66 6.14
CA TYR A 370 -20.69 -17.78 6.76
C TYR A 370 -20.54 -17.72 8.28
N MET A 371 -21.66 -17.73 8.99
CA MET A 371 -21.64 -17.86 10.45
C MET A 371 -22.05 -19.27 10.89
N VAL A 372 -21.20 -19.89 11.70
CA VAL A 372 -21.41 -21.26 12.22
C VAL A 372 -22.75 -21.39 12.95
N HIS A 373 -23.16 -20.36 13.71
CA HIS A 373 -24.45 -20.41 14.41
C HIS A 373 -25.65 -20.35 13.45
N HIS A 374 -25.59 -19.55 12.38
CA HIS A 374 -26.64 -19.52 11.35
C HIS A 374 -26.73 -20.83 10.55
N GLN A 375 -25.59 -21.43 10.20
CA GLN A 375 -25.56 -22.75 9.56
C GLN A 375 -26.08 -23.84 10.49
N GLY A 376 -25.65 -23.82 11.77
CA GLY A 376 -26.13 -24.75 12.78
C GLY A 376 -27.64 -24.68 12.97
N MET A 377 -28.21 -23.48 13.16
CA MET A 377 -29.67 -23.31 13.28
C MET A 377 -30.41 -23.81 12.04
N SER A 378 -29.86 -23.58 10.85
CA SER A 378 -30.42 -24.08 9.58
C SER A 378 -30.45 -25.60 9.55
N LEU A 379 -29.33 -26.26 9.89
CA LEU A 379 -29.23 -27.73 9.93
C LEU A 379 -30.17 -28.35 10.95
N LEU A 380 -30.22 -27.82 12.18
CA LEU A 380 -31.13 -28.33 13.22
C LEU A 380 -32.60 -28.17 12.80
N SER A 381 -32.96 -27.05 12.17
CA SER A 381 -34.31 -26.81 11.66
C SER A 381 -34.71 -27.82 10.59
N LEU A 382 -33.83 -28.06 9.61
CA LEU A 382 -34.05 -29.06 8.58
C LEU A 382 -34.18 -30.46 9.18
N THR A 383 -33.34 -30.79 10.15
CA THR A 383 -33.37 -32.08 10.84
C THR A 383 -34.69 -32.27 11.59
N ASN A 384 -35.18 -31.25 12.31
CA ASN A 384 -36.48 -31.29 12.97
C ASN A 384 -37.63 -31.44 11.97
N VAL A 385 -37.60 -30.75 10.84
CA VAL A 385 -38.67 -30.86 9.84
C VAL A 385 -38.70 -32.24 9.18
N ILE A 386 -37.54 -32.81 8.87
CA ILE A 386 -37.43 -34.10 8.17
C ILE A 386 -37.64 -35.29 9.12
N TYR A 387 -37.06 -35.24 10.31
CA TYR A 387 -37.09 -36.33 11.30
C TYR A 387 -38.09 -36.07 12.44
N GLN A 388 -39.18 -35.36 12.15
CA GLN A 388 -40.33 -35.17 13.05
C GLN A 388 -39.94 -34.65 14.45
N ASN A 389 -39.32 -33.48 14.50
CA ASN A 389 -38.86 -32.76 15.69
C ASN A 389 -37.96 -33.60 16.60
N ILE A 390 -37.01 -34.33 16.02
CA ILE A 390 -36.13 -35.25 16.75
C ILE A 390 -35.33 -34.57 17.88
N PHE A 391 -34.85 -33.34 17.68
CA PHE A 391 -34.14 -32.61 18.72
C PHE A 391 -35.07 -32.21 19.88
N GLN A 392 -36.32 -31.82 19.59
CA GLN A 392 -37.29 -31.55 20.64
C GLN A 392 -37.65 -32.83 21.42
N LYS A 393 -37.76 -33.97 20.74
CA LYS A 393 -38.01 -35.27 21.38
C LYS A 393 -36.86 -35.65 22.31
N ARG A 394 -35.62 -35.57 21.84
CA ARG A 394 -34.41 -35.85 22.65
C ARG A 394 -34.33 -34.93 23.87
N PHE A 395 -34.50 -33.63 23.68
CA PHE A 395 -34.39 -32.65 24.77
C PHE A 395 -35.49 -32.84 25.84
N HIS A 396 -36.73 -33.13 25.44
CA HIS A 396 -37.84 -33.36 26.37
C HIS A 396 -37.93 -34.80 26.92
N ASN A 397 -37.04 -35.71 26.51
CA ASN A 397 -36.89 -37.00 27.17
C ASN A 397 -36.06 -36.91 28.45
N ILE A 398 -35.33 -35.80 28.62
CA ILE A 398 -34.55 -35.51 29.83
C ILE A 398 -35.51 -35.26 31.00
N PRO A 399 -35.41 -36.00 32.12
CA PRO A 399 -36.35 -35.91 33.25
C PRO A 399 -36.53 -34.49 33.80
N GLU A 400 -35.43 -33.76 33.97
CA GLU A 400 -35.42 -32.39 34.49
C GLU A 400 -36.20 -31.44 33.58
N ILE A 401 -35.97 -31.51 32.27
CA ILE A 401 -36.69 -30.70 31.27
C ILE A 401 -38.17 -31.08 31.22
N LYS A 402 -38.48 -32.38 31.27
CA LYS A 402 -39.85 -32.88 31.26
C LYS A 402 -40.65 -32.38 32.46
N SER A 403 -40.01 -32.19 33.61
CA SER A 403 -40.67 -31.69 34.83
C SER A 403 -41.20 -30.26 34.70
N VAL A 404 -40.58 -29.43 33.84
CA VAL A 404 -40.96 -28.01 33.62
C VAL A 404 -41.79 -27.78 32.35
N GLU A 405 -42.09 -28.85 31.60
CA GLU A 405 -42.91 -28.82 30.39
C GLU A 405 -44.29 -28.12 30.55
N PRO A 406 -44.99 -28.19 31.71
CA PRO A 406 -46.23 -27.45 31.93
C PRO A 406 -46.15 -25.93 31.71
N LEU A 407 -44.96 -25.32 31.85
CA LEU A 407 -44.75 -23.89 31.61
C LEU A 407 -44.99 -23.48 30.15
N LEU A 408 -44.95 -24.44 29.22
CA LEU A 408 -45.14 -24.22 27.78
C LEU A 408 -46.61 -24.25 27.35
N HIS A 409 -47.53 -24.56 28.27
CA HIS A 409 -48.98 -24.68 28.00
C HIS A 409 -49.78 -23.40 28.30
N GLU A 410 -49.15 -22.23 28.33
CA GLU A 410 -49.84 -20.95 28.58
C GLU A 410 -50.93 -20.66 27.54
N ARG A 411 -52.16 -20.38 28.01
CA ARG A 411 -53.29 -19.99 27.15
C ARG A 411 -53.17 -18.53 26.69
N ILE A 412 -53.74 -18.23 25.52
CA ILE A 412 -53.82 -16.87 25.00
C ILE A 412 -54.74 -16.01 25.90
N PRO A 413 -54.28 -14.88 26.47
CA PRO A 413 -55.10 -14.01 27.32
C PRO A 413 -56.29 -13.39 26.58
N THR A 414 -57.48 -13.40 27.20
CA THR A 414 -58.71 -12.80 26.65
C THR A 414 -58.82 -11.29 26.91
N LYS A 415 -58.26 -10.78 28.02
CA LYS A 415 -58.12 -9.34 28.32
C LYS A 415 -56.68 -8.91 28.05
N VAL A 416 -56.48 -7.99 27.10
CA VAL A 416 -55.15 -7.59 26.63
C VAL A 416 -54.94 -6.10 26.82
N VAL A 417 -53.78 -5.72 27.37
CA VAL A 417 -53.24 -4.35 27.31
C VAL A 417 -52.26 -4.31 26.14
N PHE A 418 -52.63 -3.64 25.06
CA PHE A 418 -51.80 -3.49 23.86
C PHE A 418 -50.77 -2.37 24.07
N THR A 419 -49.52 -2.61 23.69
CA THR A 419 -48.38 -1.71 24.00
C THR A 419 -48.13 -0.59 22.99
N LYS A 420 -48.73 -0.60 21.79
CA LYS A 420 -48.50 0.40 20.73
C LYS A 420 -49.81 0.84 20.05
N SER A 421 -50.21 2.10 20.22
CA SER A 421 -51.23 2.78 19.40
C SER A 421 -50.64 3.36 18.10
N ASP A 422 -49.38 3.81 18.12
CA ASP A 422 -48.68 4.39 16.96
C ASP A 422 -47.65 3.41 16.38
N LYS A 423 -47.92 2.89 15.19
CA LYS A 423 -47.04 1.97 14.45
C LYS A 423 -46.26 2.72 13.37
N GLU A 424 -44.97 2.43 13.22
CA GLU A 424 -44.17 2.93 12.09
C GLU A 424 -44.85 2.50 10.76
N LYS A 425 -45.14 3.46 9.88
CA LYS A 425 -45.74 3.18 8.58
C LYS A 425 -44.72 2.43 7.71
N ILE A 426 -45.04 1.18 7.36
CA ILE A 426 -44.26 0.43 6.38
C ILE A 426 -44.42 1.08 5.00
N THR A 427 -43.38 1.77 4.53
CA THR A 427 -43.30 2.38 3.20
C THR A 427 -42.49 1.48 2.24
N PRO A 428 -42.72 1.59 0.92
CA PRO A 428 -41.84 0.99 -0.08
C PRO A 428 -40.42 1.56 0.06
N LEU A 429 -39.40 0.76 -0.31
CA LEU A 429 -38.01 1.24 -0.36
C LEU A 429 -37.94 2.47 -1.27
N LYS A 430 -37.46 3.60 -0.74
CA LYS A 430 -37.23 4.82 -1.53
C LYS A 430 -36.19 4.50 -2.60
N LYS A 431 -36.49 4.77 -3.88
CA LYS A 431 -35.45 4.90 -4.90
C LYS A 431 -34.70 6.20 -4.61
N ILE A 432 -33.55 6.11 -3.95
CA ILE A 432 -32.64 7.24 -3.85
C ILE A 432 -31.89 7.30 -5.18
N THR A 433 -32.24 8.26 -6.01
CA THR A 433 -31.40 8.66 -7.14
C THR A 433 -30.21 9.43 -6.57
N ARG A 434 -29.15 8.73 -6.14
CA ARG A 434 -27.91 9.40 -5.71
C ARG A 434 -27.24 10.00 -6.94
N ASN A 435 -27.45 11.31 -7.14
CA ASN A 435 -26.54 12.14 -7.91
C ASN A 435 -25.36 12.50 -6.99
N GLU A 436 -24.41 11.58 -6.86
CA GLU A 436 -23.11 11.89 -6.28
C GLU A 436 -22.13 11.89 -7.45
N SER A 437 -21.64 13.08 -7.79
CA SER A 437 -20.56 13.29 -8.75
C SER A 437 -19.31 12.60 -8.19
N GLU A 438 -18.79 11.61 -8.92
CA GLU A 438 -17.50 11.00 -8.62
C GLU A 438 -16.40 12.05 -8.83
N PHE A 439 -15.43 12.14 -7.92
CA PHE A 439 -14.27 12.98 -8.14
C PHE A 439 -13.45 12.41 -9.29
N ILE A 440 -13.41 13.11 -10.43
CA ILE A 440 -12.63 12.68 -11.60
C ILE A 440 -11.80 13.86 -12.05
N ARG A 441 -10.48 13.66 -12.18
CA ARG A 441 -9.58 14.63 -12.81
C ARG A 441 -9.16 14.10 -14.17
N THR A 442 -9.27 14.94 -15.19
CA THR A 442 -8.85 14.61 -16.55
C THR A 442 -7.92 15.71 -17.05
N GLN A 443 -6.81 15.31 -17.63
CA GLN A 443 -5.78 16.22 -18.11
C GLN A 443 -4.99 15.58 -19.25
N ILE A 444 -4.35 16.41 -20.06
CA ILE A 444 -3.43 15.97 -21.11
C ILE A 444 -2.02 16.21 -20.61
N CYS A 445 -1.16 15.20 -20.70
CA CYS A 445 0.26 15.35 -20.39
C CYS A 445 0.88 16.30 -21.42
N ASP A 446 1.18 17.52 -20.99
CA ASP A 446 1.84 18.58 -21.78
C ASP A 446 3.35 18.65 -21.51
N GLY A 447 3.88 17.71 -20.71
CA GLY A 447 5.28 17.67 -20.31
C GLY A 447 5.67 18.73 -19.29
N HIS A 448 4.76 19.64 -18.93
CA HIS A 448 5.01 20.75 -18.03
C HIS A 448 4.32 20.55 -16.70
N ASN A 449 3.00 20.39 -16.67
CA ASN A 449 2.22 20.37 -15.45
C ASN A 449 2.31 19.04 -14.72
N LEU A 450 2.49 19.09 -13.39
CA LEU A 450 2.56 17.90 -12.56
C LEU A 450 1.25 17.65 -11.81
N TYR A 451 0.62 16.52 -12.12
CA TYR A 451 -0.50 16.02 -11.34
C TYR A 451 -0.10 14.69 -10.70
N VAL A 452 -0.34 14.58 -9.40
CA VAL A 452 -0.06 13.38 -8.62
C VAL A 452 -1.36 12.76 -8.15
N HIS A 453 -1.44 11.44 -8.22
CA HIS A 453 -2.56 10.65 -7.79
C HIS A 453 -2.10 9.44 -6.97
N CYS A 454 -2.97 8.95 -6.09
CA CYS A 454 -2.62 7.91 -5.12
C CYS A 454 -3.74 6.87 -5.08
N LEU A 455 -3.36 5.63 -5.35
CA LEU A 455 -4.20 4.44 -5.26
C LEU A 455 -3.71 3.62 -4.07
N SER A 456 -4.60 3.21 -3.19
CA SER A 456 -4.20 2.52 -1.96
C SER A 456 -5.30 1.62 -1.45
N ASN A 457 -4.90 0.57 -0.74
CA ASN A 457 -5.78 -0.24 0.09
C ASN A 457 -5.47 -0.07 1.59
N GLY A 458 -4.78 1.00 1.97
CA GLY A 458 -4.33 1.30 3.32
C GLY A 458 -2.91 0.79 3.61
N ASN A 459 -2.60 -0.45 3.25
CA ASN A 459 -1.27 -1.04 3.46
C ASN A 459 -0.40 -0.99 2.21
N PHE A 460 -0.98 -1.11 1.03
CA PHE A 460 -0.29 -1.09 -0.26
C PHE A 460 -0.69 0.17 -1.01
N THR A 461 0.30 0.92 -1.50
CA THR A 461 0.09 2.23 -2.11
C THR A 461 0.87 2.34 -3.42
N SER A 462 0.16 2.70 -4.48
CA SER A 462 0.72 3.11 -5.77
C SER A 462 0.47 4.61 -5.96
N LEU A 463 1.54 5.39 -5.96
CA LEU A 463 1.52 6.81 -6.30
C LEU A 463 1.93 6.96 -7.75
N ILE A 464 1.15 7.70 -8.53
CA ILE A 464 1.38 7.87 -9.95
C ILE A 464 1.19 9.32 -10.40
N THR A 465 2.05 9.78 -11.30
CA THR A 465 1.97 11.10 -11.94
C THR A 465 1.21 11.02 -13.26
N ASN A 466 0.81 12.16 -13.81
CA ASN A 466 0.30 12.27 -15.18
C ASN A 466 1.30 11.85 -16.28
N SER A 467 2.60 11.75 -15.94
CA SER A 467 3.65 11.16 -16.79
C SER A 467 3.87 9.65 -16.56
N GLY A 468 3.01 9.01 -15.74
CA GLY A 468 3.06 7.58 -15.46
C GLY A 468 4.19 7.14 -14.52
N GLU A 469 4.83 8.08 -13.84
CA GLU A 469 5.94 7.84 -12.90
C GLU A 469 5.45 7.83 -11.46
N GLY A 470 6.30 7.39 -10.52
CA GLY A 470 5.99 7.43 -9.09
C GLY A 470 6.56 6.21 -8.37
N TYR A 471 5.82 5.68 -7.41
CA TYR A 471 6.28 4.56 -6.60
C TYR A 471 5.17 3.55 -6.29
N ILE A 472 5.60 2.33 -5.97
CA ILE A 472 4.78 1.27 -5.42
C ILE A 472 5.41 0.87 -4.09
N LYS A 473 4.62 0.88 -3.00
CA LYS A 473 5.11 0.51 -1.67
C LYS A 473 4.10 -0.31 -0.88
N TYR A 474 4.62 -1.15 -0.01
CA TYR A 474 3.88 -1.83 1.06
C TYR A 474 4.32 -1.23 2.38
N LYS A 475 3.43 -0.53 3.07
CA LYS A 475 3.69 0.31 4.24
C LYS A 475 4.79 1.33 3.92
N ASP A 476 5.99 1.11 4.43
CA ASP A 476 7.17 1.98 4.20
C ASP A 476 8.25 1.28 3.35
N ILE A 477 7.97 0.09 2.80
CA ILE A 477 8.88 -0.70 1.94
C ILE A 477 8.55 -0.48 0.46
N TYR A 478 9.50 0.03 -0.31
CA TYR A 478 9.33 0.34 -1.72
C TYR A 478 9.69 -0.86 -2.60
N LEU A 479 8.86 -1.18 -3.61
CA LEU A 479 9.19 -2.21 -4.60
C LEU A 479 10.29 -1.70 -5.54
N TYR A 480 10.04 -0.54 -6.14
CA TYR A 480 10.97 0.11 -7.05
C TYR A 480 11.58 1.36 -6.42
N ARG A 481 12.82 1.67 -6.81
CA ARG A 481 13.52 2.89 -6.43
C ARG A 481 12.66 4.11 -6.76
N PHE A 482 12.71 5.09 -5.86
CA PHE A 482 12.01 6.36 -5.99
C PHE A 482 12.93 7.49 -5.52
N SER A 483 12.79 8.67 -6.11
CA SER A 483 13.45 9.89 -5.64
C SER A 483 12.41 11.01 -5.65
N PRO A 484 12.33 11.82 -4.59
CA PRO A 484 11.44 12.99 -4.57
C PRO A 484 12.03 14.18 -5.37
N LEU A 485 13.15 14.01 -6.07
CA LEU A 485 13.74 15.02 -6.97
C LEU A 485 13.23 14.83 -8.40
N PHE A 486 12.75 15.90 -9.04
CA PHE A 486 12.23 15.84 -10.42
C PHE A 486 13.25 15.42 -11.48
N ASP A 487 14.51 15.79 -11.29
CA ASP A 487 15.61 15.45 -12.20
C ASP A 487 15.91 13.93 -12.23
N ASP A 488 15.41 13.18 -11.25
CA ASP A 488 15.66 11.76 -11.07
C ASP A 488 14.43 10.94 -11.49
N SER A 489 14.40 10.45 -12.74
CA SER A 489 13.30 9.64 -13.25
C SER A 489 13.41 8.18 -12.81
N TYR A 490 12.69 7.80 -11.76
CA TYR A 490 12.61 6.42 -11.23
C TYR A 490 11.18 5.84 -11.28
N GLY A 491 10.92 4.74 -10.57
CA GLY A 491 9.69 3.97 -10.61
C GLY A 491 9.64 2.94 -11.74
N GLN A 492 8.47 2.33 -11.95
CA GLN A 492 8.26 1.41 -13.06
C GLN A 492 8.01 2.16 -14.37
N LYS A 493 8.80 1.87 -15.40
CA LYS A 493 8.60 2.32 -16.77
C LYS A 493 7.97 1.21 -17.60
N ILE A 494 7.11 1.60 -18.56
CA ILE A 494 6.57 0.69 -19.57
C ILE A 494 6.84 1.31 -20.94
N PHE A 495 7.68 0.64 -21.71
CA PHE A 495 8.02 1.01 -23.08
C PHE A 495 7.19 0.18 -24.06
N ILE A 496 6.66 0.84 -25.07
CA ILE A 496 5.85 0.24 -26.13
C ILE A 496 6.52 0.55 -27.47
N ARG A 497 6.62 -0.46 -28.34
CA ARG A 497 7.17 -0.33 -29.69
C ARG A 497 6.34 -1.12 -30.68
N ASP A 498 6.03 -0.50 -31.81
CA ASP A 498 5.70 -1.23 -33.03
C ASP A 498 7.00 -1.65 -33.73
N ILE A 499 7.20 -2.97 -33.92
CA ILE A 499 8.41 -3.50 -34.55
C ILE A 499 8.60 -2.95 -35.97
N ASN A 500 7.51 -2.65 -36.67
CA ASN A 500 7.56 -2.17 -38.05
C ASN A 500 8.09 -0.73 -38.13
N THR A 501 7.83 0.11 -37.13
CA THR A 501 8.31 1.51 -37.08
C THR A 501 9.64 1.66 -36.35
N GLY A 502 9.94 0.76 -35.41
CA GLY A 502 11.23 0.68 -34.70
C GLY A 502 11.38 1.61 -33.49
N CYS A 503 10.50 2.60 -33.30
CA CYS A 503 10.61 3.59 -32.22
C CYS A 503 9.92 3.12 -30.92
N TRP A 504 10.66 3.19 -29.81
CA TRP A 504 10.09 3.00 -28.47
C TRP A 504 9.50 4.31 -27.93
N HIS A 505 8.39 4.21 -27.23
CA HIS A 505 7.87 5.31 -26.41
C HIS A 505 7.39 4.81 -25.06
N HIS A 506 7.41 5.69 -24.06
CA HIS A 506 6.76 5.44 -22.77
C HIS A 506 5.24 5.56 -22.92
N PHE A 507 4.46 4.71 -22.22
CA PHE A 507 2.99 4.71 -22.32
C PHE A 507 2.34 6.04 -21.92
N ALA A 508 2.99 6.80 -21.04
CA ALA A 508 2.58 8.14 -20.63
C ALA A 508 3.65 9.15 -21.07
N LYS A 509 3.45 9.70 -22.27
CA LYS A 509 4.28 10.72 -22.91
C LYS A 509 3.48 11.99 -23.22
N GLU A 510 4.14 13.01 -23.74
CA GLU A 510 3.45 14.23 -24.21
C GLU A 510 2.31 13.88 -25.19
N GLY A 511 1.14 14.50 -24.99
CA GLY A 511 -0.10 14.20 -25.73
C GLY A 511 -0.93 13.04 -25.16
N THR A 512 -0.46 12.34 -24.12
CA THR A 512 -1.25 11.28 -23.45
C THR A 512 -2.35 11.89 -22.58
N LYS A 513 -3.59 11.42 -22.74
CA LYS A 513 -4.70 11.80 -21.86
C LYS A 513 -4.67 10.92 -20.60
N SER A 514 -4.57 11.54 -19.43
CA SER A 514 -4.66 10.85 -18.13
C SER A 514 -5.97 11.18 -17.43
N ILE A 515 -6.62 10.17 -16.87
CA ILE A 515 -7.88 10.26 -16.11
C ILE A 515 -7.65 9.62 -14.75
N PHE A 516 -7.89 10.37 -13.68
CA PHE A 516 -7.71 9.90 -12.31
C PHE A 516 -9.04 9.86 -11.57
N SER A 517 -9.35 8.68 -11.04
CA SER A 517 -10.54 8.40 -10.23
C SER A 517 -10.10 7.73 -8.91
N PRO A 518 -10.87 7.83 -7.81
CA PRO A 518 -10.46 7.37 -6.48
C PRO A 518 -9.99 5.91 -6.38
N HIS A 519 -10.39 5.07 -7.33
CA HIS A 519 -10.13 3.64 -7.39
C HIS A 519 -9.19 3.20 -8.53
N LYS A 520 -8.89 4.09 -9.50
CA LYS A 520 -8.04 3.77 -10.65
C LYS A 520 -7.43 4.99 -11.34
N ALA A 521 -6.33 4.76 -12.04
CA ALA A 521 -5.73 5.70 -12.98
C ALA A 521 -5.78 5.15 -14.41
N GLU A 522 -6.15 5.98 -15.39
CA GLU A 522 -6.22 5.62 -16.80
C GLU A 522 -5.33 6.53 -17.64
N PHE A 523 -4.64 5.96 -18.63
CA PHE A 523 -3.82 6.67 -19.61
C PHE A 523 -4.20 6.23 -21.00
N ILE A 524 -4.46 7.18 -21.90
CA ILE A 524 -4.88 6.92 -23.28
C ILE A 524 -3.95 7.67 -24.21
N HIS A 525 -3.31 6.94 -25.11
CA HIS A 525 -2.42 7.48 -26.12
C HIS A 525 -2.65 6.80 -27.47
N GLN A 526 -2.47 7.54 -28.56
CA GLN A 526 -2.58 6.99 -29.91
C GLN A 526 -1.38 7.45 -30.74
N GLU A 527 -0.65 6.50 -31.30
CA GLU A 527 0.53 6.76 -32.13
C GLU A 527 0.71 5.65 -33.16
N ASN A 528 1.16 6.01 -34.37
CA ASN A 528 1.45 5.06 -35.45
C ASN A 528 0.29 4.08 -35.74
N GLY A 529 -0.98 4.50 -35.61
CA GLY A 529 -2.15 3.64 -35.83
C GLY A 529 -2.38 2.58 -34.75
N ILE A 530 -1.75 2.69 -33.57
CA ILE A 530 -2.05 1.89 -32.38
C ILE A 530 -2.64 2.83 -31.32
N GLU A 531 -3.79 2.47 -30.76
CA GLU A 531 -4.29 3.06 -29.51
C GLU A 531 -3.82 2.19 -28.34
N THR A 532 -3.22 2.83 -27.34
CA THR A 532 -2.82 2.23 -26.08
C THR A 532 -3.66 2.83 -24.96
N LYS A 533 -4.36 1.97 -24.22
CA LYS A 533 -5.06 2.33 -22.98
C LYS A 533 -4.46 1.57 -21.80
N VAL A 534 -3.94 2.26 -20.80
CA VAL A 534 -3.41 1.67 -19.56
C VAL A 534 -4.33 2.01 -18.40
N GLU A 535 -4.88 0.99 -17.71
CA GLU A 535 -5.68 1.15 -16.50
C GLU A 535 -4.93 0.54 -15.30
N ILE A 536 -4.85 1.27 -14.19
CA ILE A 536 -4.07 0.89 -13.02
C ILE A 536 -4.96 0.90 -11.78
N CYS A 537 -4.94 -0.17 -10.99
CA CYS A 537 -5.63 -0.27 -9.71
C CYS A 537 -4.77 -0.97 -8.64
N VAL A 538 -5.14 -0.77 -7.37
CA VAL A 538 -4.62 -1.54 -6.24
C VAL A 538 -5.73 -2.47 -5.75
N ALA A 539 -5.42 -3.76 -5.61
CA ALA A 539 -6.39 -4.75 -5.19
C ALA A 539 -6.88 -4.50 -3.76
N SER A 540 -8.19 -4.66 -3.54
CA SER A 540 -8.79 -4.51 -2.22
C SER A 540 -8.39 -5.67 -1.30
N GLY A 541 -7.65 -5.38 -0.23
CA GLY A 541 -7.27 -6.34 0.80
C GLY A 541 -6.01 -7.17 0.53
N GLU A 542 -5.34 -6.96 -0.61
CA GLU A 542 -4.12 -7.70 -0.99
C GLU A 542 -3.03 -6.75 -1.50
N ASN A 543 -1.76 -7.11 -1.28
CA ASN A 543 -0.61 -6.25 -1.56
C ASN A 543 -0.20 -6.28 -3.05
N VAL A 544 -1.15 -5.94 -3.93
CA VAL A 544 -1.03 -6.09 -5.39
C VAL A 544 -1.46 -4.81 -6.11
N GLU A 545 -0.62 -4.33 -7.03
CA GLU A 545 -1.00 -3.40 -8.11
C GLU A 545 -1.20 -4.19 -9.41
N ILE A 546 -2.25 -3.84 -10.13
CA ILE A 546 -2.57 -4.40 -11.45
C ILE A 546 -2.53 -3.26 -12.47
N ARG A 547 -1.79 -3.46 -13.57
CA ARG A 547 -1.81 -2.58 -14.74
C ARG A 547 -2.34 -3.36 -15.94
N LYS A 548 -3.49 -2.96 -16.46
CA LYS A 548 -4.11 -3.51 -17.68
C LYS A 548 -3.76 -2.62 -18.87
N ILE A 549 -3.03 -3.15 -19.83
CA ILE A 549 -2.63 -2.48 -21.06
C ILE A 549 -3.47 -3.05 -22.20
N ARG A 550 -4.40 -2.26 -22.72
CA ARG A 550 -5.17 -2.57 -23.93
C ARG A 550 -4.48 -1.94 -25.13
N LEU A 551 -4.14 -2.76 -26.12
CA LEU A 551 -3.62 -2.35 -27.40
C LEU A 551 -4.69 -2.57 -28.46
N ALA A 552 -5.03 -1.53 -29.23
CA ALA A 552 -5.96 -1.63 -30.35
C ALA A 552 -5.28 -1.21 -31.66
N ASN A 553 -5.34 -2.06 -32.68
CA ASN A 553 -4.79 -1.77 -34.00
C ASN A 553 -5.82 -1.01 -34.85
N LEU A 554 -5.60 0.29 -35.01
CA LEU A 554 -6.45 1.18 -35.81
C LEU A 554 -5.98 1.33 -37.26
N SER A 555 -4.88 0.66 -37.63
CA SER A 555 -4.32 0.71 -38.97
C SER A 555 -4.94 -0.33 -39.90
N GLY A 556 -4.66 -0.23 -41.21
CA GLY A 556 -5.07 -1.19 -42.22
C GLY A 556 -4.18 -2.44 -42.33
N GLU A 557 -3.13 -2.55 -41.53
CA GLU A 557 -2.11 -3.60 -41.62
C GLU A 557 -1.98 -4.38 -40.31
N ASN A 558 -1.46 -5.60 -40.36
CA ASN A 558 -1.13 -6.35 -39.15
C ASN A 558 0.08 -5.73 -38.46
N LYS A 559 0.04 -5.62 -37.13
CA LYS A 559 1.11 -5.03 -36.33
C LYS A 559 1.63 -6.01 -35.30
N THR A 560 2.92 -5.90 -35.02
CA THR A 560 3.58 -6.65 -33.93
C THR A 560 4.09 -5.65 -32.93
N VAL A 561 3.53 -5.68 -31.73
CA VAL A 561 3.81 -4.70 -30.67
C VAL A 561 4.60 -5.37 -29.56
N GLU A 562 5.69 -4.74 -29.14
CA GLU A 562 6.48 -5.15 -27.99
C GLU A 562 6.21 -4.23 -26.81
N ILE A 563 6.05 -4.84 -25.65
CA ILE A 563 5.92 -4.14 -24.37
C ILE A 563 7.09 -4.59 -23.50
N THR A 564 7.87 -3.63 -22.99
CA THR A 564 8.99 -3.88 -22.07
C THR A 564 8.79 -3.08 -20.79
N THR A 565 8.75 -3.75 -19.65
CA THR A 565 8.75 -3.11 -18.33
C THR A 565 10.17 -2.88 -17.84
N TYR A 566 10.38 -1.89 -16.98
CA TYR A 566 11.66 -1.67 -16.31
C TYR A 566 11.42 -1.07 -14.94
N GLY A 567 12.02 -1.64 -13.89
CA GLY A 567 12.01 -1.05 -12.56
C GLY A 567 13.24 -1.47 -11.75
N GLU A 568 13.93 -0.51 -11.15
CA GLU A 568 15.08 -0.75 -10.27
C GLU A 568 14.57 -1.21 -8.90
N VAL A 569 14.81 -2.46 -8.52
CA VAL A 569 14.18 -3.06 -7.33
C VAL A 569 14.99 -2.81 -6.06
N THR A 570 14.31 -2.45 -4.96
CA THR A 570 14.98 -2.06 -3.70
C THR A 570 14.53 -2.87 -2.49
N LEU A 571 13.22 -3.04 -2.29
CA LEU A 571 12.60 -3.77 -1.17
C LEU A 571 13.08 -3.29 0.21
N THR A 572 13.20 -1.96 0.36
CA THR A 572 13.61 -1.30 1.61
C THR A 572 12.92 0.05 1.76
N ARG A 573 13.15 0.73 2.88
CA ARG A 573 12.69 2.11 3.09
C ARG A 573 13.44 3.09 2.19
N LEU A 574 12.76 4.17 1.79
CA LEU A 574 13.31 5.20 0.89
C LEU A 574 14.62 5.80 1.42
N GLU A 575 14.68 6.17 2.70
CA GLU A 575 15.89 6.78 3.29
C GLU A 575 17.08 5.83 3.31
N ASP A 576 16.84 4.53 3.56
CA ASP A 576 17.89 3.51 3.58
C ASP A 576 18.51 3.32 2.19
N ASP A 577 17.71 3.35 1.12
CA ASP A 577 18.21 3.26 -0.27
C ASP A 577 18.96 4.53 -0.69
N LEU A 578 18.42 5.72 -0.38
CA LEU A 578 19.03 7.00 -0.75
C LEU A 578 20.37 7.26 -0.05
N SER A 579 20.60 6.67 1.13
CA SER A 579 21.86 6.83 1.87
C SER A 579 23.08 6.30 1.10
N HIS A 580 22.95 5.13 0.47
CA HIS A 580 24.02 4.51 -0.31
C HIS A 580 23.48 3.46 -1.30
N LYS A 581 23.09 3.90 -2.50
CA LYS A 581 22.45 3.06 -3.55
C LYS A 581 23.25 1.80 -3.92
N ALA A 582 24.51 1.95 -4.34
CA ALA A 582 25.31 0.81 -4.82
C ALA A 582 25.49 -0.29 -3.76
N PHE A 583 25.72 0.08 -2.49
CA PHE A 583 25.77 -0.85 -1.37
C PHE A 583 24.41 -1.49 -1.05
N SER A 584 23.32 -0.71 -1.12
CA SER A 584 21.96 -1.21 -0.90
C SER A 584 21.57 -2.33 -1.87
N ASN A 585 22.02 -2.22 -3.12
CA ASN A 585 21.76 -3.21 -4.17
C ASN A 585 22.34 -4.60 -3.87
N LEU A 586 23.49 -4.68 -3.16
CA LEU A 586 24.18 -5.95 -2.86
C LEU A 586 23.34 -6.92 -2.01
N PHE A 587 22.29 -6.43 -1.36
CA PHE A 587 21.40 -7.22 -0.50
C PHE A 587 20.20 -7.78 -1.24
N VAL A 588 19.95 -7.38 -2.49
CA VAL A 588 18.79 -7.83 -3.26
C VAL A 588 19.20 -8.97 -4.19
N LYS A 589 18.42 -10.04 -4.16
CA LYS A 589 18.58 -11.19 -5.04
C LYS A 589 17.36 -11.31 -5.93
N THR A 590 17.56 -11.77 -7.17
CA THR A 590 16.49 -11.99 -8.13
C THR A 590 16.38 -13.46 -8.49
N GLN A 591 15.19 -13.90 -8.87
CA GLN A 591 14.91 -15.28 -9.27
C GLN A 591 13.79 -15.28 -10.31
N LYS A 592 14.02 -15.95 -11.45
CA LYS A 592 12.95 -16.28 -12.40
C LYS A 592 12.10 -17.39 -11.79
N ILE A 593 10.79 -17.18 -11.69
CA ILE A 593 9.85 -18.14 -11.10
C ILE A 593 9.29 -19.08 -12.18
N ASP A 594 8.90 -18.51 -13.32
CA ASP A 594 8.33 -19.20 -14.47
C ASP A 594 8.49 -18.33 -15.74
N ASP A 595 7.89 -18.75 -16.85
CA ASP A 595 7.89 -18.00 -18.12
C ASP A 595 6.87 -16.85 -18.16
N ASN A 596 6.50 -16.30 -17.00
CA ASN A 596 5.78 -15.02 -16.95
C ASN A 596 6.11 -14.12 -15.74
N ALA A 597 6.96 -14.55 -14.80
CA ALA A 597 7.24 -13.81 -13.58
C ALA A 597 8.71 -13.85 -13.13
N VAL A 598 9.15 -12.74 -12.57
CA VAL A 598 10.42 -12.62 -11.85
C VAL A 598 10.17 -12.08 -10.45
N LEU A 599 10.83 -12.70 -9.48
CA LEU A 599 10.80 -12.34 -8.08
C LEU A 599 12.13 -11.73 -7.66
N ALA A 600 12.09 -10.79 -6.71
CA ALA A 600 13.22 -10.30 -5.98
C ALA A 600 12.96 -10.42 -4.47
N TYR A 601 14.01 -10.61 -3.69
CA TYR A 601 13.94 -10.55 -2.23
C TYR A 601 15.18 -9.87 -1.67
N ARG A 602 15.03 -9.25 -0.51
CA ARG A 602 16.13 -8.59 0.20
C ARG A 602 16.62 -9.47 1.35
N ARG A 603 17.92 -9.73 1.39
CA ARG A 603 18.58 -10.46 2.46
C ARG A 603 18.60 -9.64 3.76
N PRO A 604 18.30 -10.25 4.91
CA PRO A 604 18.49 -9.64 6.22
C PRO A 604 19.94 -9.18 6.41
N ARG A 605 20.12 -8.00 7.01
CA ARG A 605 21.43 -7.48 7.44
C ARG A 605 21.76 -7.89 8.87
N ILE A 606 20.72 -8.04 9.71
CA ILE A 606 20.83 -8.39 11.13
C ILE A 606 19.90 -9.58 11.40
N GLU A 607 20.28 -10.44 12.35
CA GLU A 607 19.47 -11.56 12.79
C GLU A 607 18.11 -11.07 13.33
N GLY A 608 17.02 -11.66 12.84
CA GLY A 608 15.64 -11.27 13.19
C GLY A 608 15.02 -10.15 12.34
N GLU A 609 15.76 -9.56 11.39
CA GLU A 609 15.17 -8.62 10.42
C GLU A 609 14.21 -9.35 9.47
N LYS A 610 13.06 -8.73 9.20
CA LYS A 610 12.00 -9.30 8.37
C LYS A 610 12.38 -9.28 6.90
N GLU A 611 12.14 -10.40 6.21
CA GLU A 611 12.33 -10.49 4.76
C GLU A 611 11.10 -9.97 4.01
N TYR A 612 11.35 -9.34 2.87
CA TYR A 612 10.31 -8.89 1.94
C TYR A 612 10.58 -9.44 0.55
N TYR A 613 9.50 -9.84 -0.12
CA TYR A 613 9.51 -10.48 -1.42
C TYR A 613 8.70 -9.62 -2.40
N GLY A 614 9.34 -9.11 -3.45
CA GLY A 614 8.69 -8.37 -4.53
C GLY A 614 8.56 -9.25 -5.76
N ILE A 615 7.40 -9.29 -6.41
CA ILE A 615 7.21 -10.04 -7.66
C ILE A 615 6.62 -9.13 -8.73
N SER A 616 7.13 -9.28 -9.95
CA SER A 616 6.54 -8.68 -11.15
C SER A 616 6.22 -9.79 -12.15
N SER A 617 5.00 -9.80 -12.70
CA SER A 617 4.59 -10.77 -13.72
C SER A 617 3.84 -10.13 -14.87
N ILE A 618 3.96 -10.70 -16.07
CA ILE A 618 3.29 -10.25 -17.29
C ILE A 618 2.38 -11.35 -17.86
N ILE A 619 1.09 -11.07 -18.00
CA ILE A 619 0.11 -12.02 -18.52
C ILE A 619 -0.28 -11.56 -19.92
N SER A 620 0.07 -12.37 -20.92
CA SER A 620 -0.18 -12.10 -22.34
C SER A 620 -0.20 -13.41 -23.13
N ASP A 621 -0.72 -13.37 -24.35
CA ASP A 621 -0.62 -14.45 -25.34
C ASP A 621 0.70 -14.42 -26.16
N GLY A 622 1.64 -13.55 -25.76
CA GLY A 622 2.90 -13.31 -26.44
C GLY A 622 4.10 -14.10 -25.89
N THR A 623 5.30 -13.79 -26.40
CA THR A 623 6.57 -14.35 -25.91
C THR A 623 6.95 -13.78 -24.54
N PHE A 624 7.87 -14.43 -23.81
CA PHE A 624 8.40 -13.93 -22.55
C PHE A 624 9.93 -13.79 -22.58
N GLU A 625 10.42 -12.60 -22.28
CA GLU A 625 11.84 -12.36 -21.99
C GLU A 625 11.98 -11.58 -20.68
N CYS A 626 13.06 -11.82 -19.94
CA CYS A 626 13.38 -11.05 -18.73
C CYS A 626 14.84 -10.59 -18.66
N GLU A 627 15.07 -9.52 -17.90
CA GLU A 627 16.38 -9.01 -17.54
C GLU A 627 16.35 -8.59 -16.07
N THR A 628 17.31 -9.08 -15.29
CA THR A 628 17.47 -8.68 -13.89
C THR A 628 18.73 -7.90 -13.59
N ASP A 629 19.64 -7.75 -14.56
CA ASP A 629 20.88 -6.99 -14.40
C ASP A 629 20.79 -5.63 -15.09
N ARG A 630 20.83 -4.55 -14.30
CA ARG A 630 20.73 -3.17 -14.79
C ARG A 630 21.86 -2.83 -15.76
N ALA A 631 23.06 -3.40 -15.57
CA ALA A 631 24.20 -3.14 -16.44
C ALA A 631 23.98 -3.74 -17.84
N LYS A 632 23.27 -4.87 -17.94
CA LYS A 632 22.85 -5.46 -19.22
C LYS A 632 21.65 -4.76 -19.83
N PHE A 633 20.75 -4.21 -19.02
CA PHE A 633 19.59 -3.45 -19.52
C PHE A 633 19.98 -2.07 -20.06
N ILE A 634 20.61 -1.24 -19.22
CA ILE A 634 21.00 0.13 -19.55
C ILE A 634 22.28 0.14 -20.40
N GLY A 635 23.33 -0.55 -19.95
CA GLY A 635 24.67 -0.48 -20.52
C GLY A 635 25.54 0.64 -19.92
N ARG A 636 26.83 0.37 -19.71
CA ARG A 636 27.79 1.36 -19.18
C ARG A 636 27.80 2.64 -20.02
N GLY A 637 27.71 3.80 -19.37
CA GLY A 637 27.74 5.12 -19.99
C GLY A 637 26.45 5.50 -20.73
N ARG A 638 25.37 4.74 -20.57
CA ARG A 638 24.03 5.04 -21.08
C ARG A 638 23.09 5.35 -19.91
N ASP A 639 21.86 5.71 -20.23
CA ASP A 639 20.78 5.83 -19.26
C ASP A 639 19.46 5.26 -19.81
N ILE A 640 18.38 5.45 -19.06
CA ILE A 640 17.06 4.91 -19.38
C ILE A 640 16.40 5.53 -20.61
N THR A 641 16.91 6.66 -21.11
CA THR A 641 16.43 7.27 -22.36
C THR A 641 17.03 6.59 -23.60
N ASN A 642 18.22 5.99 -23.46
CA ASN A 642 18.91 5.25 -24.52
C ASN A 642 19.55 3.92 -24.03
N PRO A 643 18.75 2.99 -23.47
CA PRO A 643 19.28 1.76 -22.90
C PRO A 643 19.63 0.74 -23.99
N VAL A 644 20.69 -0.05 -23.77
CA VAL A 644 21.15 -1.05 -24.75
C VAL A 644 20.10 -2.14 -25.03
N ALA A 645 19.25 -2.47 -24.05
CA ALA A 645 18.17 -3.45 -24.22
C ALA A 645 17.05 -3.01 -25.16
N LEU A 646 16.88 -1.70 -25.41
CA LEU A 646 15.85 -1.17 -26.32
C LEU A 646 16.39 -0.91 -27.74
N VAL A 647 17.68 -1.15 -28.00
CA VAL A 647 18.24 -1.10 -29.35
C VAL A 647 17.56 -2.15 -30.25
N GLN A 648 17.23 -1.78 -31.49
CA GLN A 648 16.53 -2.65 -32.44
C GLN A 648 17.22 -4.01 -32.62
N GLY A 649 16.44 -5.08 -32.62
CA GLY A 649 16.93 -6.45 -32.84
C GLY A 649 17.57 -7.15 -31.64
N LYS A 650 17.67 -6.52 -30.46
CA LYS A 650 18.22 -7.17 -29.25
C LYS A 650 17.13 -7.80 -28.37
N SER A 651 17.29 -9.08 -28.04
CA SER A 651 16.53 -9.76 -26.97
C SER A 651 17.12 -9.47 -25.60
N LEU A 652 16.28 -9.57 -24.55
CA LEU A 652 16.76 -9.58 -23.17
C LEU A 652 17.56 -10.86 -22.90
N SER A 653 18.54 -10.78 -21.99
CA SER A 653 19.51 -11.87 -21.81
C SER A 653 18.97 -13.07 -21.01
N GLN A 654 17.71 -13.03 -20.56
CA GLN A 654 17.11 -14.02 -19.66
C GLN A 654 17.90 -14.16 -18.36
N SER A 655 18.56 -13.09 -17.92
CA SER A 655 19.33 -13.09 -16.67
C SER A 655 18.39 -13.23 -15.48
N ALA A 656 18.82 -14.02 -14.50
CA ALA A 656 18.20 -14.17 -13.21
C ALA A 656 19.27 -14.60 -12.19
N GLY A 657 19.12 -14.24 -10.92
CA GLY A 657 20.02 -14.67 -9.84
C GLY A 657 20.66 -13.52 -9.06
N VAL A 658 21.88 -13.75 -8.60
CA VAL A 658 22.68 -12.77 -7.86
C VAL A 658 23.33 -11.82 -8.85
N VAL A 659 22.91 -10.55 -8.81
CA VAL A 659 23.41 -9.46 -9.65
C VAL A 659 23.84 -8.30 -8.76
N LEU A 660 24.75 -7.45 -9.23
CA LEU A 660 25.27 -6.33 -8.45
C LEU A 660 24.35 -5.10 -8.47
N ASP A 661 23.56 -4.93 -9.54
CA ASP A 661 22.63 -3.81 -9.70
C ASP A 661 21.29 -4.37 -10.26
N PRO A 662 20.33 -4.71 -9.38
CA PRO A 662 19.16 -5.49 -9.76
C PRO A 662 18.03 -4.64 -10.35
N VAL A 663 17.39 -5.18 -11.39
CA VAL A 663 16.13 -4.68 -11.97
C VAL A 663 15.11 -5.79 -12.09
N LEU A 664 13.84 -5.43 -12.25
CA LEU A 664 12.80 -6.31 -12.75
C LEU A 664 12.33 -5.75 -14.10
N SER A 665 12.73 -6.41 -15.18
CA SER A 665 12.31 -6.08 -16.53
C SER A 665 11.74 -7.30 -17.22
N LEU A 666 10.53 -7.15 -17.75
CA LEU A 666 9.80 -8.20 -18.48
C LEU A 666 9.46 -7.67 -19.87
N ARG A 667 9.57 -8.51 -20.89
CA ARG A 667 9.19 -8.19 -22.26
C ARG A 667 8.22 -9.23 -22.81
N THR A 668 7.19 -8.75 -23.49
CA THR A 668 6.30 -9.56 -24.33
C THR A 668 6.11 -8.96 -25.72
N ARG A 669 5.80 -9.83 -26.68
CA ARG A 669 5.52 -9.48 -28.08
C ARG A 669 4.12 -9.98 -28.44
N VAL A 670 3.24 -9.06 -28.81
CA VAL A 670 1.84 -9.31 -29.12
C VAL A 670 1.58 -9.04 -30.60
N ASN A 671 0.97 -10.01 -31.28
CA ASN A 671 0.54 -9.86 -32.67
C ASN A 671 -0.91 -9.35 -32.70
N LEU A 672 -1.16 -8.28 -33.44
CA LEU A 672 -2.46 -7.64 -33.63
C LEU A 672 -2.85 -7.65 -35.11
N LYS A 673 -3.98 -8.30 -35.43
CA LYS A 673 -4.62 -8.21 -36.74
C LYS A 673 -5.22 -6.82 -36.96
N GLN A 674 -5.51 -6.47 -38.21
CA GLN A 674 -6.25 -5.25 -38.54
C GLN A 674 -7.56 -5.16 -37.73
N GLY A 675 -7.76 -4.05 -36.99
CA GLY A 675 -8.94 -3.81 -36.16
C GLY A 675 -9.04 -4.64 -34.88
N GLU A 676 -8.04 -5.49 -34.57
CA GLU A 676 -8.02 -6.31 -33.36
C GLU A 676 -7.55 -5.51 -32.14
N SER A 677 -8.10 -5.85 -30.98
CA SER A 677 -7.64 -5.36 -29.68
C SER A 677 -7.26 -6.51 -28.76
N LYS A 678 -6.16 -6.37 -28.01
CA LYS A 678 -5.72 -7.35 -27.00
C LYS A 678 -5.33 -6.66 -25.71
N ASP A 679 -5.53 -7.38 -24.61
CA ASP A 679 -5.18 -6.93 -23.26
C ASP A 679 -3.92 -7.67 -22.78
N VAL A 680 -2.98 -6.93 -22.19
CA VAL A 680 -1.78 -7.42 -21.50
C VAL A 680 -1.84 -6.92 -20.07
N TYR A 681 -1.56 -7.78 -19.10
CA TYR A 681 -1.63 -7.42 -17.68
C TYR A 681 -0.25 -7.48 -17.03
N ILE A 682 0.11 -6.46 -16.26
CA ILE A 682 1.30 -6.45 -15.41
C ILE A 682 0.81 -6.49 -13.96
N ILE A 683 1.31 -7.46 -13.20
CA ILE A 683 1.02 -7.62 -11.77
C ILE A 683 2.30 -7.29 -11.01
N ASN A 684 2.22 -6.36 -10.07
CA ASN A 684 3.30 -6.05 -9.13
C ASN A 684 2.80 -6.37 -7.71
N ALA A 685 3.52 -7.17 -6.94
CA ALA A 685 3.15 -7.47 -5.56
C ALA A 685 4.33 -7.40 -4.60
N ILE A 686 4.05 -7.12 -3.32
CA ILE A 686 5.01 -7.25 -2.22
C ILE A 686 4.39 -8.18 -1.15
N ALA A 687 5.14 -9.17 -0.70
CA ALA A 687 4.72 -10.13 0.30
C ALA A 687 5.76 -10.28 1.43
N GLU A 688 5.33 -10.85 2.55
CA GLU A 688 6.18 -11.08 3.72
C GLU A 688 6.79 -12.50 3.72
N SER A 689 6.43 -13.32 2.72
CA SER A 689 7.01 -14.65 2.46
C SER A 689 7.04 -14.95 0.96
N MET A 690 7.91 -15.88 0.56
CA MET A 690 7.99 -16.33 -0.83
C MET A 690 6.70 -17.05 -1.26
N GLU A 691 6.13 -17.86 -0.38
CA GLU A 691 4.90 -18.63 -0.63
C GLU A 691 3.72 -17.69 -0.90
N GLU A 692 3.59 -16.61 -0.13
CA GLU A 692 2.56 -15.59 -0.33
C GLU A 692 2.76 -14.85 -1.66
N ALA A 693 3.99 -14.45 -2.01
CA ALA A 693 4.28 -13.79 -3.29
C ALA A 693 3.85 -14.66 -4.48
N VAL A 694 4.20 -15.94 -4.45
CA VAL A 694 3.84 -16.91 -5.51
C VAL A 694 2.34 -17.17 -5.54
N MET A 695 1.68 -17.24 -4.38
CA MET A 695 0.22 -17.39 -4.28
C MET A 695 -0.53 -16.20 -4.89
N LEU A 696 -0.13 -14.97 -4.58
CA LEU A 696 -0.69 -13.75 -5.19
C LEU A 696 -0.52 -13.75 -6.70
N LYS A 697 0.69 -14.05 -7.17
CA LYS A 697 0.97 -14.15 -8.61
C LYS A 697 0.09 -15.20 -9.29
N ASN A 698 -0.08 -16.39 -8.71
CA ASN A 698 -0.91 -17.46 -9.28
C ASN A 698 -2.41 -17.09 -9.28
N LYS A 699 -2.90 -16.45 -8.21
CA LYS A 699 -4.29 -15.97 -8.14
C LYS A 699 -4.60 -15.00 -9.29
N TYR A 700 -3.71 -14.03 -9.50
CA TYR A 700 -3.90 -12.99 -10.51
C TYR A 700 -3.51 -13.40 -11.93
N GLN A 701 -3.19 -14.68 -12.19
CA GLN A 701 -3.13 -15.21 -13.55
C GLN A 701 -4.52 -15.36 -14.19
N SER A 702 -5.59 -15.49 -13.39
CA SER A 702 -6.96 -15.54 -13.90
C SER A 702 -7.54 -14.15 -14.10
N ILE A 703 -8.04 -13.91 -15.31
CA ILE A 703 -8.70 -12.66 -15.72
C ILE A 703 -9.90 -12.36 -14.83
N GLU A 704 -10.61 -13.38 -14.33
CA GLU A 704 -11.79 -13.20 -13.46
C GLU A 704 -11.42 -12.53 -12.13
N PHE A 705 -10.27 -12.89 -11.55
CA PHE A 705 -9.77 -12.24 -10.33
C PHE A 705 -9.25 -10.83 -10.61
N ILE A 706 -8.65 -10.59 -11.77
CA ILE A 706 -8.23 -9.25 -12.19
C ILE A 706 -9.45 -8.32 -12.29
N GLU A 707 -10.47 -8.70 -13.06
CA GLU A 707 -11.67 -7.88 -13.22
C GLU A 707 -12.40 -7.68 -11.87
N SER A 708 -12.47 -8.73 -11.04
CA SER A 708 -13.02 -8.63 -9.68
C SER A 708 -12.24 -7.66 -8.80
N ALA A 709 -10.91 -7.53 -8.98
CA ALA A 709 -10.11 -6.57 -8.21
C ALA A 709 -10.39 -5.12 -8.61
N PHE A 710 -10.63 -4.84 -9.89
CA PHE A 710 -11.09 -3.51 -10.34
C PHE A 710 -12.49 -3.16 -9.79
N GLU A 711 -13.42 -4.12 -9.75
CA GLU A 711 -14.74 -3.90 -9.13
C GLU A 711 -14.63 -3.68 -7.61
N ALA A 712 -13.80 -4.47 -6.94
CA ALA A 712 -13.60 -4.38 -5.50
C ALA A 712 -12.87 -3.08 -5.09
N SER A 713 -11.93 -2.58 -5.90
CA SER A 713 -11.24 -1.31 -5.64
C SER A 713 -12.21 -0.13 -5.71
N TRP A 714 -13.17 -0.17 -6.64
CA TRP A 714 -14.24 0.82 -6.73
C TRP A 714 -15.11 0.85 -5.46
N GLY A 715 -15.50 -0.33 -4.97
CA GLY A 715 -16.25 -0.46 -3.71
C GLY A 715 -15.47 0.09 -2.51
N ARG A 716 -14.17 -0.23 -2.43
CA ARG A 716 -13.29 0.25 -1.36
C ARG A 716 -13.09 1.75 -1.37
N ALA A 717 -12.86 2.36 -2.53
CA ALA A 717 -12.67 3.80 -2.62
C ALA A 717 -13.87 4.59 -2.05
N ARG A 718 -15.10 4.10 -2.29
CA ARG A 718 -16.32 4.67 -1.70
C ARG A 718 -16.39 4.51 -0.18
N ILE A 719 -15.96 3.36 0.34
CA ILE A 719 -15.87 3.12 1.78
C ILE A 719 -14.88 4.10 2.40
N GLU A 720 -13.71 4.29 1.81
CA GLU A 720 -12.69 5.24 2.29
C GLU A 720 -13.20 6.69 2.28
N GLU A 721 -13.87 7.12 1.21
CA GLU A 721 -14.52 8.43 1.11
C GLU A 721 -15.58 8.63 2.21
N SER A 722 -16.45 7.64 2.42
CA SER A 722 -17.48 7.67 3.46
C SER A 722 -16.91 7.57 4.88
N TYR A 723 -15.81 6.85 5.09
CA TYR A 723 -15.15 6.69 6.39
C TYR A 723 -14.61 8.01 6.90
N VAL A 724 -13.91 8.76 6.04
CA VAL A 724 -13.43 10.11 6.37
C VAL A 724 -14.60 11.11 6.37
N ASN A 725 -15.72 10.77 5.72
CA ASN A 725 -16.87 11.66 5.47
C ASN A 725 -16.40 12.97 4.81
N ALA A 726 -15.48 12.84 3.86
CA ALA A 726 -14.88 13.97 3.16
C ALA A 726 -15.75 14.41 1.99
N LYS A 727 -15.89 15.73 1.81
CA LYS A 727 -16.55 16.31 0.63
C LYS A 727 -15.61 16.35 -0.57
N ILE A 728 -16.16 16.55 -1.76
CA ILE A 728 -15.39 16.57 -3.03
C ILE A 728 -14.30 17.64 -3.01
N ASP A 729 -14.58 18.83 -2.46
CA ASP A 729 -13.63 19.93 -2.29
C ASP A 729 -12.50 19.60 -1.31
N GLU A 730 -12.78 18.82 -0.26
CA GLU A 730 -11.76 18.33 0.68
C GLU A 730 -10.84 17.27 0.01
N ILE A 731 -11.41 16.39 -0.83
CA ILE A 731 -10.65 15.42 -1.64
C ILE A 731 -9.81 16.11 -2.70
N GLU A 732 -10.37 17.13 -3.36
CA GLU A 732 -9.66 17.95 -4.35
C GLU A 732 -8.45 18.64 -3.72
N LEU A 733 -8.64 19.27 -2.56
CA LEU A 733 -7.55 19.88 -1.78
C LEU A 733 -6.46 18.86 -1.44
N ALA A 734 -6.84 17.66 -0.98
CA ALA A 734 -5.89 16.59 -0.65
C ALA A 734 -4.98 16.26 -1.84
N TYR A 735 -5.55 16.09 -3.03
CA TYR A 735 -4.76 15.79 -4.22
C TYR A 735 -3.99 16.99 -4.80
N ASN A 736 -4.40 18.22 -4.52
CA ASN A 736 -3.67 19.41 -4.93
C ASN A 736 -2.48 19.71 -4.00
N ILE A 737 -2.55 19.29 -2.74
CA ILE A 737 -1.44 19.35 -1.78
C ILE A 737 -0.42 18.23 -2.03
N LEU A 738 -0.85 17.08 -2.55
CA LEU A 738 -0.03 15.88 -2.72
C LEU A 738 1.32 16.11 -3.46
N PRO A 739 1.43 16.92 -4.52
CA PRO A 739 2.71 17.24 -5.16
C PRO A 739 3.72 17.88 -4.20
N PHE A 740 3.29 18.82 -3.34
CA PHE A 740 4.12 19.52 -2.37
C PHE A 740 4.62 18.60 -1.24
N ILE A 741 3.83 17.59 -0.87
CA ILE A 741 4.21 16.56 0.10
C ILE A 741 5.22 15.60 -0.52
N THR A 742 5.03 15.23 -1.79
CA THR A 742 5.75 14.12 -2.42
C THR A 742 7.09 14.53 -3.01
N TYR A 743 7.20 15.74 -3.59
CA TYR A 743 8.36 16.15 -4.36
C TYR A 743 9.04 17.41 -3.80
N MET A 744 10.37 17.45 -3.92
CA MET A 744 11.23 18.56 -3.51
C MET A 744 11.30 19.63 -4.61
N GLY A 745 11.64 20.87 -4.24
CA GLY A 745 11.70 22.02 -5.14
C GLY A 745 10.36 22.71 -5.37
N ILE A 746 9.25 22.09 -4.98
CA ILE A 746 7.92 22.72 -4.99
C ILE A 746 7.63 23.24 -3.58
N THR A 747 7.61 24.56 -3.45
CA THR A 747 7.27 25.26 -2.19
C THR A 747 6.50 26.53 -2.49
N ASP A 748 5.87 27.08 -1.46
CA ASP A 748 5.26 28.40 -1.53
C ASP A 748 6.28 29.53 -1.34
N LYS A 749 5.82 30.75 -1.57
CA LYS A 749 6.63 31.97 -1.43
C LYS A 749 7.12 32.19 0.01
N THR A 750 6.26 31.90 1.01
CA THR A 750 6.57 32.10 2.43
C THR A 750 7.72 31.22 2.89
N GLN A 751 7.75 29.96 2.47
CA GLN A 751 8.85 29.03 2.73
C GLN A 751 10.16 29.57 2.16
N LYS A 752 10.16 30.03 0.90
CA LYS A 752 11.36 30.56 0.23
C LYS A 752 11.92 31.81 0.93
N GLU A 753 11.05 32.69 1.40
CA GLU A 753 11.47 33.87 2.18
C GLU A 753 12.01 33.48 3.56
N ALA A 754 11.37 32.53 4.23
CA ALA A 754 11.81 32.03 5.52
C ALA A 754 13.16 31.30 5.45
N ALA A 755 13.40 30.50 4.40
CA ALA A 755 14.66 29.80 4.19
C ALA A 755 15.87 30.76 4.10
N LYS A 756 15.69 31.95 3.50
CA LYS A 756 16.75 32.98 3.40
C LYS A 756 17.18 33.50 4.76
N SER A 757 16.23 33.65 5.66
CA SER A 757 16.44 34.23 6.99
C SER A 757 16.70 33.19 8.07
N ASN A 758 16.44 31.90 7.82
CA ASN A 758 16.61 30.85 8.83
C ASN A 758 18.09 30.66 9.18
N ARG A 759 18.36 30.56 10.49
CA ARG A 759 19.69 30.25 11.06
C ARG A 759 19.63 29.15 12.12
N LYS A 760 18.45 28.51 12.31
CA LYS A 760 18.23 27.43 13.28
C LYS A 760 18.24 26.06 12.60
N SER A 761 18.72 25.06 13.33
CA SER A 761 18.89 23.68 12.88
C SER A 761 17.71 22.76 13.23
N LEU A 762 17.80 21.49 12.84
CA LEU A 762 16.83 20.44 13.19
C LEU A 762 16.66 20.25 14.71
N GLU A 763 17.73 20.40 15.50
CA GLU A 763 17.65 20.25 16.96
C GLU A 763 16.75 21.31 17.59
N GLU A 764 16.74 22.53 17.04
CA GLU A 764 15.82 23.59 17.47
C GLU A 764 14.37 23.26 17.12
N LEU A 765 14.14 22.55 16.00
CA LEU A 765 12.80 22.07 15.63
C LEU A 765 12.30 21.01 16.64
N TRP A 766 13.19 20.12 17.10
CA TRP A 766 12.87 19.13 18.13
C TRP A 766 12.54 19.76 19.48
N LYS A 767 13.16 20.88 19.85
CA LYS A 767 12.78 21.65 21.06
C LYS A 767 11.34 22.17 21.00
N LEU A 768 10.81 22.38 19.78
CA LEU A 768 9.41 22.71 19.55
C LEU A 768 8.51 21.46 19.53
N GLY A 769 9.03 20.26 19.76
CA GLY A 769 8.28 19.00 19.78
C GLY A 769 7.79 18.52 18.41
N ILE A 770 8.43 18.96 17.32
CA ILE A 770 8.14 18.58 15.93
C ILE A 770 9.35 17.76 15.45
N SER A 771 9.15 16.52 14.95
CA SER A 771 10.31 15.67 14.60
C SER A 771 10.96 16.05 13.26
N GLY A 772 10.14 16.42 12.26
CA GLY A 772 10.61 16.69 10.90
C GLY A 772 10.77 15.45 10.00
N ASP A 773 10.33 14.27 10.45
CA ASP A 773 10.43 13.02 9.67
C ASP A 773 9.43 12.98 8.51
N PHE A 774 8.27 13.62 8.67
CA PHE A 774 7.26 13.75 7.62
C PHE A 774 7.24 15.18 7.05
N PRO A 775 6.78 15.35 5.80
CA PRO A 775 6.53 16.67 5.24
C PRO A 775 5.60 17.47 6.16
N ILE A 776 5.94 18.73 6.40
CA ILE A 776 5.18 19.62 7.31
C ILE A 776 4.34 20.58 6.47
N ILE A 777 3.09 20.77 6.85
CA ILE A 777 2.23 21.87 6.39
C ILE A 777 1.95 22.77 7.58
N THR A 778 1.99 24.07 7.39
CA THR A 778 1.67 25.05 8.44
C THR A 778 0.37 25.77 8.12
N LEU A 779 -0.50 25.95 9.12
CA LEU A 779 -1.69 26.78 9.05
C LEU A 779 -1.65 27.81 10.17
N ARG A 780 -1.69 29.09 9.82
CA ARG A 780 -1.87 30.19 10.78
C ARG A 780 -3.35 30.49 10.96
N LEU A 781 -3.78 30.64 12.20
CA LEU A 781 -5.12 31.08 12.55
C LEU A 781 -5.00 32.37 13.37
N SER A 782 -5.84 33.36 13.06
CA SER A 782 -5.92 34.62 13.80
C SER A 782 -7.23 34.80 14.58
N ASP A 783 -8.27 34.03 14.24
CA ASP A 783 -9.62 34.15 14.81
C ASP A 783 -10.33 32.78 14.83
N THR A 784 -11.22 32.57 15.81
CA THR A 784 -12.00 31.32 15.95
C THR A 784 -12.99 31.06 14.81
N SER A 785 -13.38 32.08 14.04
CA SER A 785 -14.23 31.96 12.84
C SER A 785 -13.55 31.24 11.66
N GLN A 786 -12.23 31.04 11.74
CA GLN A 786 -11.44 30.35 10.70
C GLN A 786 -11.39 28.82 10.90
N ASP A 787 -12.23 28.29 11.79
CA ASP A 787 -12.33 26.87 12.11
C ASP A 787 -12.63 25.99 10.87
N ALA A 788 -13.36 26.54 9.89
CA ALA A 788 -13.64 25.90 8.62
C ALA A 788 -12.36 25.51 7.84
N SER A 789 -11.36 26.39 7.79
CA SER A 789 -10.08 26.14 7.10
C SER A 789 -9.29 25.02 7.80
N LEU A 790 -9.22 25.05 9.13
CA LEU A 790 -8.59 23.98 9.91
C LEU A 790 -9.30 22.64 9.69
N LYS A 791 -10.64 22.64 9.73
CA LYS A 791 -11.44 21.43 9.52
C LYS A 791 -11.24 20.84 8.12
N MET A 792 -11.25 21.67 7.08
CA MET A 792 -11.05 21.25 5.69
C MET A 792 -9.65 20.64 5.50
N LEU A 793 -8.61 21.27 6.06
CA LEU A 793 -7.23 20.77 5.98
C LEU A 793 -7.06 19.46 6.77
N ILE A 794 -7.63 19.36 7.97
CA ILE A 794 -7.64 18.10 8.74
C ILE A 794 -8.31 16.98 7.92
N LYS A 795 -9.44 17.24 7.27
CA LYS A 795 -10.14 16.24 6.45
C LYS A 795 -9.32 15.81 5.23
N ALA A 796 -8.70 16.75 4.53
CA ALA A 796 -7.82 16.46 3.41
C ALA A 796 -6.61 15.59 3.82
N LEU A 797 -5.97 15.92 4.96
CA LEU A 797 -4.84 15.14 5.48
C LEU A 797 -5.25 13.79 6.05
N SER A 798 -6.42 13.68 6.68
CA SER A 798 -6.99 12.39 7.10
C SER A 798 -7.27 11.49 5.90
N PHE A 799 -7.76 12.05 4.78
CA PHE A 799 -7.95 11.30 3.53
C PHE A 799 -6.62 10.76 2.98
N LEU A 800 -5.58 11.60 2.89
CA LEU A 800 -4.24 11.17 2.47
C LEU A 800 -3.67 10.09 3.41
N ASN A 801 -3.92 10.22 4.72
CA ASN A 801 -3.48 9.23 5.69
C ASN A 801 -4.13 7.86 5.46
N VAL A 802 -5.43 7.79 5.20
CA VAL A 802 -6.11 6.54 4.83
C VAL A 802 -5.52 5.95 3.55
N LYS A 803 -5.04 6.79 2.63
CA LYS A 803 -4.33 6.38 1.42
C LYS A 803 -2.85 6.01 1.65
N GLY A 804 -2.33 6.05 2.89
CA GLY A 804 -0.95 5.67 3.20
C GLY A 804 0.10 6.77 2.97
N VAL A 805 -0.35 8.03 2.79
CA VAL A 805 0.50 9.22 2.65
C VAL A 805 0.47 10.01 3.97
N LYS A 806 1.62 10.13 4.63
CA LYS A 806 1.76 10.77 5.94
C LYS A 806 2.28 12.20 5.78
N CYS A 807 1.70 13.13 6.54
CA CYS A 807 2.06 14.54 6.58
C CYS A 807 1.76 15.07 7.98
N ASP A 808 2.61 15.97 8.47
CA ASP A 808 2.42 16.66 9.75
C ASP A 808 1.78 18.02 9.51
N LEU A 809 0.92 18.45 10.43
CA LEU A 809 0.25 19.75 10.41
C LEU A 809 0.66 20.57 11.63
N VAL A 810 1.32 21.71 11.41
CA VAL A 810 1.62 22.68 12.46
C VAL A 810 0.57 23.79 12.40
N VAL A 811 -0.17 23.98 13.49
CA VAL A 811 -1.17 25.06 13.60
C VAL A 811 -0.60 26.14 14.51
N ILE A 812 -0.39 27.35 13.99
CA ILE A 812 0.05 28.50 14.76
C ILE A 812 -1.16 29.38 15.05
N CYS A 813 -1.46 29.56 16.33
CA CYS A 813 -2.55 30.42 16.80
C CYS A 813 -1.98 31.81 17.12
N ASP A 814 -2.11 32.72 16.16
CA ASP A 814 -1.89 34.16 16.33
C ASP A 814 -3.24 34.80 16.77
N ASP A 815 -3.27 35.90 17.51
CA ASP A 815 -4.53 36.61 17.81
C ASP A 815 -4.22 38.10 17.86
N HIS A 816 -5.11 38.91 17.29
CA HIS A 816 -5.05 40.37 17.33
C HIS A 816 -5.70 40.93 18.61
N THR A 817 -6.44 40.11 19.36
CA THR A 817 -7.10 40.43 20.62
C THR A 817 -6.50 39.68 21.81
N SER A 818 -6.74 40.13 23.04
CA SER A 818 -6.01 39.70 24.25
C SER A 818 -6.25 38.24 24.69
N TYR A 819 -6.93 37.38 23.92
CA TYR A 819 -7.39 36.06 24.33
C TYR A 819 -6.99 34.95 23.34
N ILE A 820 -5.70 34.58 23.30
CA ILE A 820 -5.16 33.45 22.48
C ILE A 820 -5.65 32.06 22.95
N GLN A 821 -6.01 31.95 24.24
CA GLN A 821 -6.31 30.65 24.86
C GLN A 821 -7.50 29.91 24.22
N PRO A 822 -8.66 30.56 23.94
CA PRO A 822 -9.78 29.93 23.23
C PRO A 822 -9.44 29.43 21.82
N LEU A 823 -8.61 30.16 21.06
CA LEU A 823 -8.22 29.75 19.71
C LEU A 823 -7.34 28.49 19.73
N CYS A 824 -6.34 28.48 20.62
CA CYS A 824 -5.50 27.29 20.87
C CYS A 824 -6.34 26.10 21.34
N ASP A 825 -7.30 26.33 22.24
CA ASP A 825 -8.13 25.27 22.81
C ASP A 825 -9.08 24.68 21.75
N MET A 826 -9.67 25.51 20.88
CA MET A 826 -10.45 25.07 19.72
C MET A 826 -9.61 24.20 18.79
N ALA A 827 -8.41 24.65 18.41
CA ALA A 827 -7.53 23.89 17.51
C ALA A 827 -7.08 22.56 18.15
N LYS A 828 -6.76 22.55 19.45
CA LYS A 828 -6.42 21.32 20.20
C LYS A 828 -7.61 20.36 20.30
N GLU A 829 -8.82 20.87 20.50
CA GLU A 829 -10.03 20.04 20.56
C GLU A 829 -10.32 19.40 19.20
N MET A 830 -10.20 20.15 18.10
CA MET A 830 -10.34 19.61 16.74
C MET A 830 -9.26 18.58 16.43
N ALA A 831 -8.01 18.84 16.82
CA ALA A 831 -6.92 17.88 16.68
C ALA A 831 -7.21 16.58 17.43
N ARG A 832 -7.69 16.65 18.69
CA ARG A 832 -8.03 15.46 19.51
C ARG A 832 -9.15 14.61 18.93
N LYS A 833 -10.09 15.23 18.22
CA LYS A 833 -11.20 14.53 17.54
C LYS A 833 -10.82 13.96 16.17
N SER A 834 -9.58 14.20 15.71
CA SER A 834 -9.10 13.77 14.41
C SER A 834 -8.37 12.44 14.46
N ASP A 835 -8.51 11.64 13.40
CA ASP A 835 -7.80 10.37 13.20
C ASP A 835 -6.27 10.54 13.07
N ILE A 836 -5.79 11.79 12.93
CA ILE A 836 -4.38 12.14 12.81
C ILE A 836 -3.82 12.92 14.01
N PHE A 837 -4.48 12.87 15.17
CA PHE A 837 -4.14 13.65 16.39
C PHE A 837 -2.64 13.74 16.70
N GLY A 838 -1.90 12.62 16.64
CA GLY A 838 -0.46 12.58 16.93
C GLY A 838 0.46 13.29 15.93
N ARG A 839 -0.10 13.87 14.86
CA ARG A 839 0.62 14.63 13.82
C ARG A 839 0.14 16.07 13.67
N ILE A 840 -0.77 16.52 14.53
CA ILE A 840 -1.22 17.91 14.56
C ILE A 840 -0.57 18.61 15.76
N PHE A 841 0.34 19.53 15.47
CA PHE A 841 1.09 20.29 16.46
C PHE A 841 0.53 21.69 16.59
N VAL A 842 -0.24 21.95 17.65
CA VAL A 842 -0.81 23.28 17.93
C VAL A 842 0.17 24.10 18.76
N LYS A 843 0.55 25.29 18.27
CA LYS A 843 1.48 26.22 18.91
C LYS A 843 0.84 27.59 19.12
N SER A 844 1.04 28.12 20.32
CA SER A 844 0.69 29.51 20.64
C SER A 844 1.69 30.44 19.97
N GLY A 845 1.21 31.40 19.20
CA GLY A 845 2.07 32.38 18.55
C GLY A 845 2.88 33.23 19.53
N LYS A 846 2.43 33.42 20.78
CA LYS A 846 3.16 34.14 21.84
C LYS A 846 4.38 33.39 22.37
N ASP A 847 4.35 32.06 22.29
CA ASP A 847 5.42 31.20 22.83
C ASP A 847 6.52 30.95 21.78
N LEU A 848 6.31 31.41 20.54
CA LEU A 848 7.26 31.27 19.44
C LEU A 848 8.02 32.57 19.23
N SER A 849 9.35 32.51 19.32
CA SER A 849 10.20 33.63 18.90
C SER A 849 10.07 33.88 17.39
N ALA A 850 10.49 35.06 16.93
CA ALA A 850 10.54 35.36 15.49
C ALA A 850 11.38 34.32 14.72
N GLU A 851 12.50 33.88 15.31
CA GLU A 851 13.37 32.87 14.72
C GLU A 851 12.73 31.47 14.70
N ASP A 852 11.92 31.11 15.70
CA ASP A 852 11.18 29.83 15.71
C ASP A 852 10.12 29.80 14.60
N ARG A 853 9.45 30.93 14.36
CA ARG A 853 8.50 31.06 13.25
C ARG A 853 9.21 30.93 11.91
N THR A 854 10.35 31.61 11.74
CA THR A 854 11.19 31.49 10.55
C THR A 854 11.63 30.05 10.32
N LEU A 855 12.03 29.33 11.38
CA LEU A 855 12.37 27.91 11.30
C LEU A 855 11.18 27.08 10.80
N ILE A 856 10.02 27.16 11.45
CA ILE A 856 8.81 26.41 11.07
C ILE A 856 8.42 26.68 9.61
N PHE A 857 8.38 27.94 9.19
CA PHE A 857 8.03 28.29 7.82
C PHE A 857 9.07 27.79 6.81
N SER A 858 10.35 27.81 7.17
CA SER A 858 11.42 27.32 6.30
C SER A 858 11.34 25.82 6.05
N VAL A 859 10.95 25.01 7.04
CA VAL A 859 10.83 23.54 6.91
C VAL A 859 9.47 23.08 6.36
N SER A 860 8.46 23.97 6.33
CA SER A 860 7.12 23.67 5.83
C SER A 860 7.08 23.58 4.30
N ARG A 861 6.36 22.61 3.74
CA ARG A 861 6.12 22.49 2.29
C ARG A 861 5.11 23.52 1.79
N LEU A 862 4.11 23.80 2.62
CA LEU A 862 3.04 24.77 2.37
C LEU A 862 2.70 25.49 3.67
N ASN A 863 2.44 26.79 3.56
CA ASN A 863 2.07 27.69 4.63
C ASN A 863 0.75 28.38 4.25
N PHE A 864 -0.30 28.05 4.97
CA PHE A 864 -1.62 28.66 4.79
C PHE A 864 -1.86 29.74 5.83
N ASN A 865 -2.63 30.75 5.43
CA ASN A 865 -3.15 31.78 6.31
C ASN A 865 -4.68 31.65 6.38
N GLY A 866 -5.22 31.45 7.58
CA GLY A 866 -6.65 31.27 7.81
C GLY A 866 -7.49 32.49 7.40
N GLU A 867 -6.92 33.70 7.46
CA GLU A 867 -7.58 34.96 7.04
C GLU A 867 -7.89 34.99 5.54
N ASP A 868 -7.00 34.43 4.72
CA ASP A 868 -7.10 34.45 3.26
C ASP A 868 -8.00 33.32 2.72
N GLY A 869 -8.46 32.42 3.61
CA GLY A 869 -9.03 31.12 3.25
C GLY A 869 -7.98 30.17 2.66
N LEU A 870 -8.37 28.91 2.41
CA LEU A 870 -7.48 27.97 1.72
C LEU A 870 -7.52 28.29 0.21
N PRO A 871 -6.40 28.73 -0.40
CA PRO A 871 -6.40 29.10 -1.80
C PRO A 871 -6.65 27.87 -2.69
N LYS A 872 -7.23 28.09 -3.87
CA LYS A 872 -7.17 27.10 -4.95
C LYS A 872 -5.70 27.00 -5.38
N ILE A 873 -5.06 25.89 -5.01
CA ILE A 873 -3.70 25.58 -5.43
C ILE A 873 -3.75 25.29 -6.93
N ASP A 874 -3.24 26.24 -7.72
CA ASP A 874 -3.12 26.07 -9.17
C ASP A 874 -1.87 25.25 -9.48
N ASN A 875 -2.07 24.01 -9.95
CA ASN A 875 -0.96 23.11 -10.30
C ASN A 875 -0.30 23.48 -11.64
N ASP A 876 -0.84 24.47 -12.37
CA ASP A 876 -0.33 24.92 -13.67
C ASP A 876 1.04 25.66 -13.58
N LEU A 877 1.60 25.76 -12.36
CA LEU A 877 2.86 26.47 -12.06
C LEU A 877 4.07 25.56 -11.89
N ILE A 878 3.90 24.23 -11.75
CA ILE A 878 5.03 23.30 -11.61
C ILE A 878 5.50 22.92 -13.00
N LYS A 879 6.40 23.71 -13.60
CA LYS A 879 6.94 23.43 -14.94
C LYS A 879 8.10 22.44 -14.86
N VAL A 880 7.85 21.21 -15.29
CA VAL A 880 8.93 20.27 -15.64
C VAL A 880 9.32 20.50 -17.10
N THR A 881 10.61 20.47 -17.43
CA THR A 881 11.07 20.54 -18.82
C THR A 881 11.70 19.19 -19.15
N ARG A 882 11.15 18.44 -20.11
CA ARG A 882 11.75 17.21 -20.64
C ARG A 882 11.97 17.38 -22.13
N ILE A 883 13.20 17.15 -22.59
CA ILE A 883 13.54 17.26 -24.00
C ILE A 883 14.38 16.06 -24.40
N ASN A 884 13.95 15.37 -25.45
CA ASN A 884 14.78 14.45 -26.21
C ASN A 884 15.55 15.24 -27.25
N LYS A 885 16.85 14.97 -27.42
CA LYS A 885 17.54 15.24 -28.69
C LYS A 885 18.80 14.41 -28.89
N ASP A 886 18.93 13.90 -30.11
CA ASP A 886 20.13 13.32 -30.69
C ASP A 886 21.14 14.43 -31.02
N PHE A 887 22.30 14.38 -30.38
CA PHE A 887 23.48 15.13 -30.80
C PHE A 887 24.48 14.14 -31.38
N SER A 888 24.56 14.06 -32.71
CA SER A 888 25.68 13.38 -33.36
C SER A 888 26.07 14.14 -34.62
N GLN A 889 27.19 14.85 -34.55
CA GLN A 889 28.01 15.11 -35.72
C GLN A 889 29.32 14.34 -35.56
N GLU A 890 29.75 13.70 -36.64
CA GLU A 890 31.07 13.06 -36.70
C GLU A 890 32.12 14.15 -36.93
N SER A 891 33.07 14.27 -36.01
CA SER A 891 34.26 15.09 -36.22
C SER A 891 35.42 14.23 -36.72
N LYS A 892 36.17 14.76 -37.70
CA LYS A 892 37.37 14.13 -38.30
C LYS A 892 38.64 14.66 -37.66
N ASP A 893 38.70 14.73 -36.33
CA ASP A 893 39.82 15.35 -35.62
C ASP A 893 41.07 14.44 -35.53
N LYS A 894 42.24 15.07 -35.48
CA LYS A 894 43.53 14.38 -35.30
C LYS A 894 43.69 13.85 -33.88
N ASP A 895 44.30 12.69 -33.73
CA ASP A 895 44.56 12.12 -32.41
C ASP A 895 45.63 12.90 -31.64
N LEU A 896 45.51 12.95 -30.31
CA LEU A 896 46.53 13.53 -29.44
C LEU A 896 47.68 12.53 -29.27
N SER A 897 48.92 13.04 -29.22
CA SER A 897 50.09 12.21 -28.97
C SER A 897 50.14 11.82 -27.49
N LEU A 898 50.05 10.53 -27.18
CA LEU A 898 50.20 10.00 -25.83
C LEU A 898 51.66 9.65 -25.50
N PRO A 899 52.06 9.72 -24.22
CA PRO A 899 53.34 9.18 -23.76
C PRO A 899 53.37 7.65 -23.89
N GLN A 900 54.57 7.07 -23.86
CA GLN A 900 54.74 5.61 -23.87
C GLN A 900 54.26 5.02 -22.53
N LEU A 901 53.09 4.37 -22.54
CA LEU A 901 52.48 3.79 -21.35
C LEU A 901 53.07 2.40 -21.04
N LYS A 902 53.30 2.13 -19.75
CA LYS A 902 53.63 0.79 -19.24
C LYS A 902 52.38 0.08 -18.75
N PHE A 903 52.33 -1.25 -18.93
CA PHE A 903 51.19 -2.09 -18.53
C PHE A 903 49.83 -1.65 -19.09
N ASP A 904 49.78 -1.31 -20.39
CA ASP A 904 48.52 -0.98 -21.07
C ASP A 904 47.58 -2.19 -21.09
N ASN A 905 46.39 -2.03 -20.52
CA ASN A 905 45.37 -3.06 -20.42
C ASN A 905 44.22 -2.92 -21.45
N GLY A 906 44.40 -2.05 -22.45
CA GLY A 906 43.38 -1.74 -23.46
C GLY A 906 42.43 -0.61 -23.07
N TYR A 907 42.37 -0.24 -21.78
CA TYR A 907 41.70 0.96 -21.29
C TYR A 907 42.67 2.06 -20.86
N GLY A 908 43.95 1.74 -20.68
CA GLY A 908 44.94 2.67 -20.15
C GLY A 908 46.16 1.98 -19.54
N GLY A 909 47.14 2.78 -19.14
CA GLY A 909 48.40 2.31 -18.55
C GLY A 909 49.12 3.41 -17.75
N PHE A 910 50.27 3.05 -17.17
CA PHE A 910 51.06 3.95 -16.33
C PHE A 910 52.02 4.81 -17.16
N ASP A 911 51.95 6.12 -16.96
CA ASP A 911 53.00 7.05 -17.33
C ASP A 911 53.96 7.21 -16.15
N THR A 912 55.09 6.50 -16.21
CA THR A 912 56.11 6.53 -15.15
C THR A 912 56.98 7.79 -15.17
N VAL A 913 56.89 8.63 -16.20
CA VAL A 913 57.62 9.90 -16.26
C VAL A 913 56.89 10.95 -15.44
N ASN A 914 55.57 11.02 -15.59
CA ASN A 914 54.72 11.99 -14.90
C ASN A 914 54.06 11.45 -13.62
N ASN A 915 54.28 10.18 -13.27
CA ASN A 915 53.58 9.48 -12.19
C ASN A 915 52.05 9.54 -12.33
N GLU A 916 51.55 9.27 -13.53
CA GLU A 916 50.12 9.32 -13.88
C GLU A 916 49.62 7.93 -14.30
N TYR A 917 48.33 7.67 -14.07
CA TYR A 917 47.64 6.59 -14.77
C TYR A 917 46.76 7.20 -15.85
N VAL A 918 47.03 6.85 -17.09
CA VAL A 918 46.39 7.43 -18.27
C VAL A 918 45.31 6.47 -18.76
N ILE A 919 44.06 6.92 -18.73
CA ILE A 919 42.87 6.21 -19.20
C ILE A 919 42.51 6.73 -20.59
N LYS A 920 42.25 5.80 -21.51
CA LYS A 920 41.79 6.04 -22.87
C LYS A 920 40.38 5.51 -23.04
N LEU A 921 39.42 6.40 -23.24
CA LEU A 921 38.05 6.04 -23.59
C LEU A 921 37.83 6.28 -25.07
N THR A 922 37.17 5.32 -25.74
CA THR A 922 36.78 5.44 -27.16
C THR A 922 35.31 5.06 -27.35
N ASP A 923 34.83 5.16 -28.58
CA ASP A 923 33.49 4.68 -28.94
C ASP A 923 33.36 3.19 -28.66
N GLY A 924 32.37 2.81 -27.84
CA GLY A 924 32.12 1.42 -27.45
C GLY A 924 33.15 0.81 -26.48
N ASN A 925 34.21 1.53 -26.10
CA ASN A 925 35.22 1.07 -25.14
C ASN A 925 35.27 2.00 -23.92
N LEU A 926 34.50 1.61 -22.90
CA LEU A 926 34.43 2.24 -21.58
C LEU A 926 35.04 1.31 -20.55
N THR A 927 35.61 1.87 -19.48
CA THR A 927 36.05 1.07 -18.35
C THR A 927 34.86 0.25 -17.79
N PRO A 928 35.09 -0.99 -17.31
CA PRO A 928 34.00 -1.86 -16.84
C PRO A 928 33.17 -1.24 -15.70
N LEU A 929 33.83 -0.45 -14.85
CA LEU A 929 33.26 0.34 -13.77
C LEU A 929 33.95 1.72 -13.76
N PRO A 930 33.36 2.73 -13.10
CA PRO A 930 34.03 4.02 -12.91
C PRO A 930 35.36 3.83 -12.17
N TRP A 931 36.45 4.26 -12.79
CA TRP A 931 37.76 4.36 -12.20
C TRP A 931 37.93 5.78 -11.68
N SER A 932 38.15 5.91 -10.38
CA SER A 932 38.16 7.21 -9.71
C SER A 932 39.51 7.56 -9.12
N ASN A 933 39.77 8.87 -9.07
CA ASN A 933 40.81 9.47 -8.28
C ASN A 933 40.16 10.26 -7.13
N ILE A 934 40.61 10.00 -5.92
CA ILE A 934 40.21 10.74 -4.72
C ILE A 934 41.27 11.83 -4.52
N VAL A 935 40.86 13.09 -4.49
CA VAL A 935 41.74 14.23 -4.30
C VAL A 935 41.26 15.02 -3.09
N ALA A 936 42.09 15.13 -2.06
CA ALA A 936 41.73 15.84 -0.84
C ALA A 936 42.96 16.45 -0.15
N ASN A 937 42.70 17.50 0.62
CA ASN A 937 43.54 17.93 1.73
C ASN A 937 42.84 17.61 3.07
N GLU A 938 43.35 18.14 4.19
CA GLU A 938 42.79 17.89 5.53
C GLU A 938 41.31 18.26 5.67
N ASN A 939 40.85 19.31 4.99
CA ASN A 939 39.54 19.92 5.21
C ASN A 939 38.65 19.97 3.97
N PHE A 940 39.10 19.50 2.80
CA PHE A 940 38.37 19.66 1.55
C PHE A 940 38.78 18.61 0.53
N GLY A 941 37.83 18.12 -0.27
CA GLY A 941 38.16 17.13 -1.29
C GLY A 941 37.06 16.87 -2.31
N PHE A 942 37.41 16.11 -3.34
CA PHE A 942 36.49 15.63 -4.36
C PHE A 942 36.86 14.25 -4.88
N ILE A 943 35.89 13.57 -5.48
CA ILE A 943 36.10 12.38 -6.30
C ILE A 943 35.98 12.81 -7.77
N ALA A 944 36.89 12.35 -8.62
CA ALA A 944 36.82 12.50 -10.06
C ALA A 944 36.94 11.13 -10.73
N THR A 945 35.90 10.71 -11.47
CA THR A 945 35.94 9.47 -12.26
C THR A 945 36.47 9.72 -13.66
N GLU A 946 36.86 8.67 -14.38
CA GLU A 946 37.25 8.76 -15.79
C GLU A 946 36.15 9.34 -16.68
N SER A 947 34.89 9.23 -16.25
CA SER A 947 33.72 9.79 -16.94
C SER A 947 33.45 11.26 -16.53
N GLY A 948 34.12 11.80 -15.51
CA GLY A 948 33.87 13.14 -14.97
C GLY A 948 32.82 13.19 -13.87
N GLY A 949 32.34 12.03 -13.41
CA GLY A 949 31.47 11.89 -12.25
C GLY A 949 32.19 12.15 -10.93
N GLY A 950 31.45 11.98 -9.83
CA GLY A 950 31.92 12.26 -8.47
C GLY A 950 31.16 13.40 -7.80
N TYR A 951 31.75 13.96 -6.74
CA TYR A 951 31.22 15.09 -5.98
C TYR A 951 32.34 15.73 -5.15
N THR A 952 32.08 16.94 -4.65
CA THR A 952 32.96 17.74 -3.79
C THR A 952 32.37 17.86 -2.38
N TRP A 953 33.23 17.87 -1.36
CA TRP A 953 32.86 18.04 0.05
C TRP A 953 33.80 18.99 0.79
N SER A 954 33.34 19.48 1.93
CA SER A 954 34.14 20.26 2.87
C SER A 954 34.04 19.65 4.27
N LYS A 955 35.18 19.46 4.93
CA LYS A 955 35.43 18.82 6.24
C LYS A 955 34.99 17.35 6.33
N ASN A 956 33.76 17.03 5.96
CA ASN A 956 33.19 15.69 6.07
C ASN A 956 32.54 15.26 4.75
N SER A 957 33.08 14.21 4.13
CA SER A 957 32.61 13.66 2.85
C SER A 957 31.22 13.04 2.89
N ARG A 958 30.73 12.70 4.08
CA ARG A 958 29.38 12.15 4.28
C ARG A 958 28.38 13.23 4.68
N GLU A 959 28.69 14.00 5.70
CA GLU A 959 27.72 14.89 6.35
C GLU A 959 27.66 16.29 5.70
N ASN A 960 28.74 16.75 5.03
CA ASN A 960 28.79 18.06 4.38
C ASN A 960 29.27 17.99 2.91
N LYS A 961 28.44 17.37 2.07
CA LYS A 961 28.65 17.38 0.61
C LYS A 961 28.27 18.74 0.05
N LEU A 962 29.12 19.29 -0.80
CA LEU A 962 28.85 20.56 -1.50
C LEU A 962 28.05 20.33 -2.78
N THR A 963 28.32 19.24 -3.49
CA THR A 963 27.63 18.88 -4.75
C THR A 963 27.03 17.47 -4.69
N LYS A 964 26.07 17.19 -5.57
CA LYS A 964 25.30 15.93 -5.57
C LYS A 964 26.22 14.74 -5.89
N TRP A 965 26.22 13.71 -5.05
CA TRP A 965 26.75 12.40 -5.41
C TRP A 965 25.65 11.50 -5.95
N THR A 966 25.79 11.03 -7.19
CA THR A 966 24.79 10.16 -7.84
C THR A 966 24.86 8.71 -7.37
N ASN A 967 26.07 8.24 -7.02
CA ASN A 967 26.37 6.87 -6.57
C ASN A 967 25.79 5.80 -7.52
N ASP A 968 25.97 6.02 -8.83
CA ASP A 968 25.48 5.16 -9.91
C ASP A 968 26.67 4.66 -10.75
N PRO A 969 27.07 3.38 -10.63
CA PRO A 969 28.24 2.85 -11.32
C PRO A 969 28.02 2.62 -12.83
N ILE A 970 26.77 2.66 -13.32
CA ILE A 970 26.44 2.37 -14.72
C ILE A 970 26.43 3.68 -15.52
N CYS A 971 25.62 4.64 -15.07
CA CYS A 971 25.44 5.92 -15.75
C CYS A 971 26.57 6.89 -15.41
N ASP A 972 27.03 6.90 -14.16
CA ASP A 972 28.04 7.81 -13.61
C ASP A 972 27.82 9.27 -14.04
N LYS A 973 26.58 9.76 -13.82
CA LYS A 973 26.18 11.11 -14.20
C LYS A 973 26.89 12.14 -13.30
N PRO A 974 27.59 13.14 -13.86
CA PRO A 974 28.25 14.19 -13.09
C PRO A 974 27.25 15.19 -12.52
N SER A 975 27.59 15.75 -11.37
CA SER A 975 26.87 16.89 -10.77
C SER A 975 27.61 18.21 -10.95
N GLU A 976 28.81 18.16 -11.53
CA GLU A 976 29.71 19.27 -11.81
C GLU A 976 30.10 19.16 -13.29
N CYS A 977 29.69 20.13 -14.10
CA CYS A 977 29.82 20.08 -15.55
C CYS A 977 30.45 21.37 -16.08
N VAL A 978 31.34 21.24 -17.06
CA VAL A 978 31.85 22.38 -17.85
C VAL A 978 31.37 22.21 -19.29
N PHE A 979 30.41 23.04 -19.68
CA PHE A 979 29.86 23.08 -21.03
C PHE A 979 30.58 24.13 -21.88
N ILE A 980 30.84 23.81 -23.13
CA ILE A 980 31.38 24.72 -24.13
C ILE A 980 30.34 24.86 -25.23
N ARG A 981 30.05 26.11 -25.60
CA ARG A 981 29.10 26.46 -26.65
C ARG A 981 29.74 27.35 -27.70
N GLU A 982 29.53 27.00 -28.96
CA GLU A 982 29.81 27.85 -30.12
C GLU A 982 28.54 27.90 -30.97
N ASN A 983 27.93 29.09 -31.09
CA ASN A 983 26.61 29.24 -31.72
C ASN A 983 25.54 28.33 -31.06
N PHE A 984 24.99 27.38 -31.81
CA PHE A 984 23.99 26.41 -31.35
C PHE A 984 24.58 25.07 -30.87
N ASP A 985 25.87 24.83 -31.11
CA ASP A 985 26.54 23.59 -30.75
C ASP A 985 27.02 23.63 -29.31
N VAL A 986 26.73 22.58 -28.54
CA VAL A 986 27.17 22.43 -27.14
C VAL A 986 27.89 21.09 -26.97
N TRP A 987 29.05 21.12 -26.31
CA TRP A 987 29.83 19.93 -25.95
C TRP A 987 30.52 20.09 -24.60
N GLN A 988 31.25 19.06 -24.17
CA GLN A 988 31.97 19.03 -22.89
C GLN A 988 33.39 18.49 -23.04
N ILE A 989 34.24 18.85 -22.07
CA ILE A 989 35.62 18.36 -21.98
C ILE A 989 35.65 16.94 -21.41
N ASN A 990 34.88 16.68 -20.35
CA ASN A 990 34.77 15.36 -19.73
C ASN A 990 33.77 14.45 -20.51
N PRO A 991 33.89 13.11 -20.40
CA PRO A 991 33.14 12.17 -21.26
C PRO A 991 31.73 11.79 -20.83
N SER A 992 31.13 12.46 -19.85
CA SER A 992 29.79 12.15 -19.30
C SER A 992 28.89 13.38 -19.27
N TYR A 993 27.58 13.13 -19.20
CA TYR A 993 26.47 14.05 -19.52
C TYR A 993 26.23 14.20 -21.04
N ILE A 994 27.14 14.85 -21.79
CA ILE A 994 27.12 14.92 -23.26
C ILE A 994 28.32 14.14 -23.79
N ARG A 995 28.14 12.82 -24.00
CA ARG A 995 29.19 11.99 -24.58
C ARG A 995 29.13 12.03 -26.11
N GLU A 996 30.12 12.66 -26.71
CA GLU A 996 30.28 12.66 -28.16
C GLU A 996 31.14 11.49 -28.61
N LYS A 997 31.06 11.17 -29.91
CA LYS A 997 31.99 10.21 -30.51
C LYS A 997 33.43 10.74 -30.41
N GLY A 998 34.38 9.81 -30.31
CA GLY A 998 35.81 10.10 -30.34
C GLY A 998 36.58 9.62 -29.12
N LYS A 999 37.78 10.18 -28.94
CA LYS A 999 38.75 9.74 -27.92
C LYS A 999 38.81 10.74 -26.78
N TYR A 1000 38.78 10.23 -25.55
CA TYR A 1000 39.00 11.00 -24.34
C TYR A 1000 40.20 10.41 -23.59
N TYR A 1001 41.05 11.30 -23.09
CA TYR A 1001 42.23 10.93 -22.32
C TYR A 1001 42.10 11.52 -20.91
N ILE A 1002 42.19 10.65 -19.90
CA ILE A 1002 42.07 11.05 -18.50
C ILE A 1002 43.34 10.67 -17.78
N HIS A 1003 43.97 11.64 -17.16
CA HIS A 1003 45.22 11.47 -16.43
C HIS A 1003 44.91 11.58 -14.94
N HIS A 1004 45.02 10.47 -14.21
CA HIS A 1004 44.95 10.46 -12.75
C HIS A 1004 46.36 10.58 -12.19
N GLY A 1005 46.69 11.77 -11.70
CA GLY A 1005 47.94 12.06 -10.98
C GLY A 1005 47.74 12.03 -9.47
N PHE A 1006 48.81 12.23 -8.72
CA PHE A 1006 48.71 12.37 -7.26
C PHE A 1006 48.22 13.78 -6.91
N GLY A 1007 47.02 13.89 -6.34
CA GLY A 1007 46.40 15.16 -5.96
C GLY A 1007 45.74 15.94 -7.10
N TYR A 1008 45.67 15.39 -8.32
CA TYR A 1008 44.99 16.05 -9.45
C TYR A 1008 44.46 15.05 -10.48
N THR A 1009 43.50 15.49 -11.29
CA THR A 1009 43.00 14.77 -12.47
C THR A 1009 42.91 15.71 -13.66
N THR A 1010 43.40 15.27 -14.82
CA THR A 1010 43.32 16.05 -16.06
C THR A 1010 42.50 15.33 -17.13
N TYR A 1011 41.51 16.01 -17.70
CA TYR A 1011 40.75 15.55 -18.87
C TYR A 1011 41.29 16.24 -20.12
N LYS A 1012 41.65 15.47 -21.14
CA LYS A 1012 42.14 15.98 -22.43
C LYS A 1012 41.35 15.41 -23.59
N ARG A 1013 41.04 16.26 -24.56
CA ARG A 1013 40.40 15.86 -25.82
C ARG A 1013 40.71 16.86 -26.92
N HIS A 1014 40.85 16.36 -28.14
CA HIS A 1014 40.85 17.17 -29.36
C HIS A 1014 39.52 16.94 -30.08
N THR A 1015 38.71 17.98 -30.18
CA THR A 1015 37.44 17.92 -30.93
C THR A 1015 37.14 19.28 -31.55
N ARG A 1016 36.48 19.32 -32.71
CA ARG A 1016 36.11 20.55 -33.42
C ARG A 1016 37.32 21.47 -33.67
N ASP A 1017 38.48 20.88 -33.97
CA ASP A 1017 39.74 21.62 -34.17
C ASP A 1017 40.16 22.47 -32.93
N ILE A 1018 39.75 22.09 -31.72
CA ILE A 1018 40.15 22.72 -30.46
C ILE A 1018 40.71 21.66 -29.53
N ILE A 1019 41.91 21.89 -29.00
CA ILE A 1019 42.49 21.06 -27.94
C ILE A 1019 41.96 21.59 -26.60
N HIS A 1020 41.33 20.70 -25.85
CA HIS A 1020 40.75 20.98 -24.55
C HIS A 1020 41.58 20.26 -23.48
N GLU A 1021 41.99 20.98 -22.46
CA GLU A 1021 42.63 20.42 -21.27
C GLU A 1021 41.99 21.02 -20.02
N MET A 1022 41.47 20.18 -19.12
CA MET A 1022 40.88 20.61 -17.85
C MET A 1022 41.53 19.84 -16.70
N THR A 1023 42.26 20.54 -15.85
CA THR A 1023 42.92 19.98 -14.66
C THR A 1023 42.16 20.37 -13.40
N LEU A 1024 41.77 19.35 -12.62
CA LEU A 1024 41.08 19.48 -11.35
C LEU A 1024 42.03 19.17 -10.20
N PHE A 1025 42.12 20.04 -9.20
CA PHE A 1025 42.90 19.80 -7.99
C PHE A 1025 42.39 20.64 -6.81
N VAL A 1026 42.84 20.31 -5.60
CA VAL A 1026 42.63 21.10 -4.39
C VAL A 1026 44.00 21.60 -3.92
N PRO A 1027 44.21 22.91 -3.69
CA PRO A 1027 45.44 23.42 -3.10
C PRO A 1027 45.70 22.78 -1.72
N LYS A 1028 46.98 22.67 -1.36
CA LYS A 1028 47.43 21.88 -0.20
C LYS A 1028 46.69 22.19 1.11
N ASP A 1029 46.43 23.46 1.40
CA ASP A 1029 45.93 23.91 2.71
C ASP A 1029 44.64 24.73 2.62
N GLU A 1030 43.97 24.78 1.45
CA GLU A 1030 42.86 25.70 1.20
C GLU A 1030 41.58 24.99 0.72
N PRO A 1031 40.38 25.35 1.22
CA PRO A 1031 39.13 24.67 0.93
C PRO A 1031 38.48 25.13 -0.39
N VAL A 1032 39.22 24.97 -1.49
CA VAL A 1032 38.74 25.32 -2.83
C VAL A 1032 39.18 24.28 -3.87
N LYS A 1033 38.26 23.82 -4.70
CA LYS A 1033 38.55 23.06 -5.91
C LYS A 1033 38.76 24.03 -7.07
N LEU A 1034 39.87 23.86 -7.77
CA LEU A 1034 40.21 24.65 -8.93
C LEU A 1034 40.04 23.83 -10.21
N TYR A 1035 39.38 24.43 -11.20
CA TYR A 1035 39.20 23.90 -12.55
C TYR A 1035 40.06 24.72 -13.49
N HIS A 1036 41.28 24.29 -13.74
CA HIS A 1036 42.19 24.97 -14.66
C HIS A 1036 41.95 24.46 -16.08
N ILE A 1037 41.35 25.31 -16.92
CA ILE A 1037 40.96 24.99 -18.30
C ILE A 1037 41.90 25.71 -19.25
N LYS A 1038 42.49 24.96 -20.18
CA LYS A 1038 43.29 25.47 -21.30
C LYS A 1038 42.62 25.08 -22.59
N LEU A 1039 42.40 26.06 -23.45
CA LEU A 1039 41.85 25.86 -24.79
C LEU A 1039 42.86 26.35 -25.82
N GLN A 1040 43.06 25.56 -26.87
CA GLN A 1040 43.96 25.91 -27.96
C GLN A 1040 43.24 25.71 -29.29
N ASN A 1041 43.12 26.78 -30.07
CA ASN A 1041 42.59 26.74 -31.42
C ASN A 1041 43.65 26.16 -32.36
N THR A 1042 43.29 25.16 -33.18
CA THR A 1042 44.20 24.58 -34.17
C THR A 1042 43.93 25.06 -35.60
N THR A 1043 43.09 26.08 -35.76
CA THR A 1043 42.71 26.66 -37.06
C THR A 1043 43.24 28.08 -37.23
N ASP A 1044 43.23 28.55 -38.48
CA ASP A 1044 43.63 29.88 -38.91
C ASP A 1044 42.54 30.96 -38.73
N LYS A 1045 41.39 30.61 -38.14
CA LYS A 1045 40.26 31.53 -37.90
C LYS A 1045 40.05 31.76 -36.41
N PRO A 1046 39.78 33.00 -35.96
CA PRO A 1046 39.41 33.26 -34.58
C PRO A 1046 38.05 32.62 -34.25
N ARG A 1047 37.86 32.26 -32.97
CA ARG A 1047 36.63 31.62 -32.49
C ARG A 1047 36.13 32.21 -31.19
N ASN A 1048 34.82 32.28 -31.06
CA ASN A 1048 34.15 32.80 -29.86
C ASN A 1048 33.37 31.68 -29.20
N LEU A 1049 33.77 31.37 -27.97
CA LEU A 1049 33.21 30.29 -27.18
C LEU A 1049 32.55 30.87 -25.94
N LYS A 1050 31.48 30.22 -25.51
CA LYS A 1050 30.86 30.44 -24.21
C LYS A 1050 31.09 29.22 -23.34
N ILE A 1051 31.74 29.41 -22.19
CA ILE A 1051 32.11 28.33 -21.28
C ILE A 1051 31.32 28.48 -20.00
N THR A 1052 30.50 27.48 -19.70
CA THR A 1052 29.60 27.48 -18.54
C THR A 1052 30.00 26.40 -17.54
N PHE A 1053 30.28 26.80 -16.31
CA PHE A 1053 30.43 25.88 -15.18
C PHE A 1053 29.09 25.75 -14.46
N TYR A 1054 28.59 24.52 -14.38
CA TYR A 1054 27.28 24.17 -13.84
C TYR A 1054 27.45 23.17 -12.69
N ILE A 1055 26.80 23.41 -11.56
CA ILE A 1055 26.78 22.48 -10.43
C ILE A 1055 25.36 22.22 -9.89
N LYS A 1056 25.15 21.02 -9.34
CA LYS A 1056 23.98 20.67 -8.51
C LYS A 1056 24.33 20.74 -7.02
N PRO A 1057 24.02 21.85 -6.32
CA PRO A 1057 24.41 22.05 -4.92
C PRO A 1057 23.67 21.11 -3.95
N VAL A 1058 24.32 20.82 -2.81
CA VAL A 1058 23.77 20.05 -1.69
C VAL A 1058 23.91 20.82 -0.38
N VAL A 1059 25.14 21.17 0.03
CA VAL A 1059 25.45 21.81 1.33
C VAL A 1059 24.83 21.05 2.51
N GLY A 1060 25.22 19.77 2.65
CA GLY A 1060 24.73 18.85 3.69
C GLY A 1060 24.78 17.38 3.25
N VAL A 1061 23.90 16.54 3.80
CA VAL A 1061 23.96 15.07 3.61
C VAL A 1061 23.48 14.63 2.22
N THR A 1062 22.26 15.03 1.83
CA THR A 1062 21.65 14.69 0.53
C THR A 1062 20.83 15.85 0.00
N ARG A 1063 20.80 15.99 -1.32
CA ARG A 1063 20.00 17.00 -2.01
C ARG A 1063 18.50 16.91 -1.70
N THR A 1064 17.99 15.71 -1.45
CA THR A 1064 16.59 15.48 -1.05
C THR A 1064 16.24 16.14 0.28
N LYS A 1065 17.20 16.36 1.18
CA LYS A 1065 16.96 17.02 2.48
C LYS A 1065 17.24 18.51 2.42
N THR A 1066 18.15 18.95 1.56
CA THR A 1066 18.67 20.34 1.59
C THR A 1066 18.07 21.26 0.54
N LEU A 1067 17.55 20.76 -0.59
CA LEU A 1067 17.17 21.60 -1.75
C LEU A 1067 16.29 22.80 -1.38
N ASN A 1068 15.25 22.58 -0.56
CA ASN A 1068 14.32 23.65 -0.19
C ASN A 1068 14.89 24.62 0.88
N MET A 1069 16.01 24.27 1.53
CA MET A 1069 16.65 25.09 2.55
C MET A 1069 17.75 25.99 1.97
N LEU A 1070 18.17 25.76 0.72
CA LEU A 1070 19.23 26.53 0.07
C LEU A 1070 18.75 27.94 -0.27
N SER A 1071 19.56 28.93 0.06
CA SER A 1071 19.27 30.35 -0.18
C SER A 1071 20.47 31.09 -0.78
N PRO A 1072 20.27 32.00 -1.75
CA PRO A 1072 21.34 32.84 -2.27
C PRO A 1072 21.94 33.74 -1.20
N VAL A 1073 23.26 33.89 -1.25
CA VAL A 1073 24.03 34.83 -0.42
C VAL A 1073 25.00 35.61 -1.30
N GLU A 1074 25.33 36.82 -0.87
CA GLU A 1074 26.32 37.64 -1.54
C GLU A 1074 27.72 37.07 -1.33
N ILE A 1075 28.48 36.91 -2.42
CA ILE A 1075 29.88 36.49 -2.42
C ILE A 1075 30.66 37.50 -3.25
N LYS A 1076 31.73 38.06 -2.68
CA LYS A 1076 32.54 39.06 -3.39
C LYS A 1076 33.25 38.40 -4.58
N GLY A 1077 32.91 38.82 -5.80
CA GLY A 1077 33.51 38.27 -7.03
C GLY A 1077 33.01 36.87 -7.41
N GLY A 1078 31.92 36.38 -6.81
CA GLY A 1078 31.36 35.06 -7.06
C GLY A 1078 29.85 35.03 -6.85
N ILE A 1079 29.29 33.82 -6.86
CA ILE A 1079 27.90 33.56 -6.46
C ILE A 1079 27.87 32.45 -5.41
N GLY A 1080 26.91 32.49 -4.48
CA GLY A 1080 26.89 31.56 -3.37
C GLY A 1080 25.50 31.14 -2.91
N LEU A 1081 25.43 29.93 -2.35
CA LEU A 1081 24.26 29.41 -1.65
C LEU A 1081 24.66 29.05 -0.21
N ILE A 1082 23.74 29.27 0.72
CA ILE A 1082 23.90 28.88 2.13
C ILE A 1082 22.76 27.95 2.54
N ASN A 1083 23.07 27.00 3.43
CA ASN A 1083 22.08 26.17 4.11
C ASN A 1083 22.13 26.46 5.63
N GLY A 1084 21.28 27.36 6.11
CA GLY A 1084 21.20 27.68 7.55
C GLY A 1084 20.67 26.56 8.44
N TYR A 1085 20.16 25.47 7.84
CA TYR A 1085 19.62 24.30 8.55
C TYR A 1085 20.67 23.20 8.76
N ASN A 1086 21.84 23.30 8.10
CA ASN A 1086 22.90 22.31 8.20
C ASN A 1086 23.64 22.43 9.55
N PRO A 1087 23.68 21.38 10.39
CA PRO A 1087 24.39 21.45 11.67
C PRO A 1087 25.92 21.46 11.53
N GLU A 1088 26.47 20.90 10.44
CA GLU A 1088 27.92 20.70 10.26
C GLU A 1088 28.67 21.96 9.78
N SER A 1089 27.99 22.84 9.03
CA SER A 1089 28.59 24.04 8.47
C SER A 1089 27.53 25.09 8.19
N SER A 1090 27.79 26.30 8.68
CA SER A 1090 27.01 27.51 8.39
C SER A 1090 27.65 28.37 7.30
N LEU A 1091 28.68 27.87 6.61
CA LEU A 1091 29.37 28.60 5.56
C LEU A 1091 28.69 28.37 4.20
N PRO A 1092 28.69 29.37 3.31
CA PRO A 1092 28.12 29.19 1.98
C PRO A 1092 29.07 28.43 1.06
N ILE A 1093 28.50 27.63 0.17
CA ILE A 1093 29.18 27.18 -1.05
C ILE A 1093 29.25 28.35 -2.02
N TYR A 1094 30.37 28.51 -2.73
CA TYR A 1094 30.50 29.50 -3.78
C TYR A 1094 31.10 28.92 -5.07
N ILE A 1095 30.70 29.51 -6.19
CA ILE A 1095 31.40 29.35 -7.47
C ILE A 1095 31.80 30.71 -8.06
N SER A 1096 32.93 30.74 -8.77
CA SER A 1096 33.47 31.94 -9.39
C SER A 1096 34.33 31.58 -10.61
N SER A 1097 34.75 32.61 -11.36
CA SER A 1097 35.68 32.54 -12.47
C SER A 1097 36.72 33.67 -12.38
N ASN A 1098 37.90 33.46 -12.97
CA ASN A 1098 38.89 34.53 -13.15
C ASN A 1098 38.51 35.57 -14.21
N LYS A 1099 37.56 35.25 -15.10
CA LYS A 1099 37.01 36.17 -16.12
C LYS A 1099 35.65 36.72 -15.68
N SER A 1100 35.17 37.76 -16.37
CA SER A 1100 33.80 38.26 -16.19
C SER A 1100 32.78 37.20 -16.61
N PHE A 1101 31.70 37.05 -15.85
CA PHE A 1101 30.69 36.02 -16.09
C PHE A 1101 29.26 36.53 -15.87
N SER A 1102 28.32 35.91 -16.60
CA SER A 1102 26.90 35.90 -16.25
C SER A 1102 26.59 34.68 -15.38
N HIS A 1103 25.47 34.68 -14.64
CA HIS A 1103 25.17 33.60 -13.70
C HIS A 1103 23.68 33.34 -13.54
N THR A 1104 23.33 32.15 -13.06
CA THR A 1104 21.96 31.80 -12.66
C THR A 1104 21.93 30.74 -11.58
N TYR A 1105 20.81 30.68 -10.87
CA TYR A 1105 20.46 29.61 -9.92
C TYR A 1105 19.29 28.75 -10.41
N ASP A 1106 18.75 29.08 -11.59
CA ASP A 1106 17.50 28.54 -12.13
C ASP A 1106 17.76 27.51 -13.23
N ASN A 1107 17.30 26.28 -13.02
CA ASN A 1107 17.49 25.20 -13.98
C ASN A 1107 16.58 25.35 -15.21
N SER A 1108 15.55 26.20 -15.17
CA SER A 1108 14.62 26.40 -16.30
C SER A 1108 15.25 27.07 -17.52
N VAL A 1109 16.39 27.74 -17.34
CA VAL A 1109 17.22 28.33 -18.41
C VAL A 1109 17.94 27.23 -19.21
N PHE A 1110 18.06 26.03 -18.63
CA PHE A 1110 18.63 24.86 -19.27
C PHE A 1110 17.53 23.93 -19.81
N LEU A 1111 17.69 23.51 -21.05
CA LEU A 1111 17.02 22.40 -21.71
C LEU A 1111 17.86 21.14 -21.39
N ASP A 1112 17.58 20.50 -20.26
CA ASP A 1112 18.23 19.26 -19.78
C ASP A 1112 19.75 19.37 -19.47
N CYS A 1113 20.17 20.42 -18.75
CA CYS A 1113 21.57 20.80 -18.49
C CYS A 1113 22.46 21.01 -19.73
N SER A 1114 22.08 20.56 -20.93
CA SER A 1114 22.92 20.53 -22.14
C SER A 1114 22.59 21.58 -23.19
N ALA A 1115 21.42 22.23 -23.15
CA ALA A 1115 21.07 23.26 -24.13
C ALA A 1115 20.55 24.54 -23.45
N PHE A 1116 21.03 25.70 -23.87
CA PHE A 1116 20.70 27.00 -23.27
C PHE A 1116 19.48 27.60 -23.97
N LYS A 1117 18.43 27.98 -23.23
CA LYS A 1117 17.27 28.72 -23.80
C LYS A 1117 17.61 30.16 -24.16
N GLU A 1118 18.55 30.74 -23.43
CA GLU A 1118 18.93 32.16 -23.50
C GLU A 1118 20.44 32.26 -23.73
N ASP A 1119 20.87 33.29 -24.49
CA ASP A 1119 22.29 33.53 -24.77
C ASP A 1119 23.06 34.07 -23.57
N GLU A 1120 22.40 34.80 -22.67
CA GLU A 1120 22.96 35.24 -21.39
C GLU A 1120 22.23 34.54 -20.25
N LEU A 1121 22.97 34.12 -19.22
CA LEU A 1121 22.36 33.60 -18.01
C LEU A 1121 21.73 34.76 -17.25
N THR A 1122 20.40 34.83 -17.23
CA THR A 1122 19.67 35.86 -16.49
C THR A 1122 19.29 35.39 -15.09
N GLN A 1123 19.38 36.33 -14.13
CA GLN A 1123 19.06 36.07 -12.73
C GLN A 1123 17.54 36.05 -12.53
N LYS A 1124 16.98 34.89 -12.18
CA LYS A 1124 15.66 34.80 -11.55
C LYS A 1124 15.84 34.33 -10.11
N ALA A 1125 15.65 35.24 -9.16
CA ALA A 1125 16.01 35.08 -7.74
C ALA A 1125 15.14 34.06 -6.94
N GLN A 1126 14.43 33.14 -7.60
CA GLN A 1126 13.41 32.28 -6.98
C GLN A 1126 13.68 30.77 -7.08
N ASP A 1127 14.67 30.31 -7.84
CA ASP A 1127 15.09 28.90 -7.89
C ASP A 1127 16.53 28.77 -7.35
N THR A 1128 16.80 27.70 -6.59
CA THR A 1128 18.11 27.35 -6.00
C THR A 1128 18.52 25.93 -6.35
N SER A 1129 17.87 25.37 -7.38
CA SER A 1129 18.14 24.02 -7.87
C SER A 1129 19.56 23.89 -8.42
N ILE A 1130 20.17 24.93 -8.99
CA ILE A 1130 21.52 24.84 -9.55
C ILE A 1130 22.36 26.04 -9.15
N MET A 1131 23.65 26.00 -9.49
CA MET A 1131 24.47 27.21 -9.61
C MET A 1131 25.23 27.11 -10.93
N ALA A 1132 25.16 28.16 -11.76
CA ALA A 1132 25.92 28.20 -13.00
C ALA A 1132 26.55 29.58 -13.24
N VAL A 1133 27.79 29.59 -13.73
CA VAL A 1133 28.52 30.78 -14.19
C VAL A 1133 28.99 30.57 -15.63
N SER A 1134 28.83 31.59 -16.49
CA SER A 1134 29.14 31.52 -17.91
C SER A 1134 30.06 32.66 -18.33
N CYS A 1135 31.20 32.32 -18.94
CA CYS A 1135 32.21 33.26 -19.42
C CYS A 1135 32.29 33.25 -20.95
N ASP A 1136 32.54 34.42 -21.55
CA ASP A 1136 32.90 34.53 -22.96
C ASP A 1136 34.42 34.40 -23.13
N VAL A 1137 34.84 33.59 -24.10
CA VAL A 1137 36.24 33.31 -24.42
C VAL A 1137 36.46 33.46 -25.91
N SER A 1138 37.38 34.35 -26.28
CA SER A 1138 37.78 34.59 -27.67
C SER A 1138 39.16 34.00 -27.91
N LEU A 1139 39.25 32.99 -28.79
CA LEU A 1139 40.50 32.35 -29.20
C LEU A 1139 40.97 32.97 -30.52
N GLU A 1140 42.19 33.49 -30.55
CA GLU A 1140 42.83 33.93 -31.78
C GLU A 1140 43.12 32.76 -32.74
N ALA A 1141 43.42 33.06 -34.00
CA ALA A 1141 43.90 32.07 -34.96
C ALA A 1141 45.20 31.42 -34.43
N PHE A 1142 45.22 30.10 -34.32
CA PHE A 1142 46.29 29.32 -33.67
C PHE A 1142 46.64 29.78 -32.24
N GLY A 1143 45.78 30.56 -31.60
CA GLY A 1143 45.96 31.06 -30.24
C GLY A 1143 45.36 30.14 -29.19
N GLY A 1144 45.75 30.35 -27.94
CA GLY A 1144 45.19 29.68 -26.77
C GLY A 1144 44.75 30.68 -25.70
N ASP A 1145 43.85 30.24 -24.83
CA ASP A 1145 43.39 31.01 -23.67
C ASP A 1145 43.26 30.08 -22.46
N GLU A 1146 43.41 30.67 -21.27
CA GLU A 1146 43.32 29.98 -19.98
C GLU A 1146 42.17 30.57 -19.14
N LEU A 1147 41.40 29.68 -18.54
CA LEU A 1147 40.25 29.99 -17.69
C LEU A 1147 40.33 29.18 -16.40
N VAL A 1148 39.89 29.76 -15.30
CA VAL A 1148 39.82 29.07 -14.00
C VAL A 1148 38.41 29.22 -13.44
N PHE A 1149 37.75 28.09 -13.18
CA PHE A 1149 36.59 28.08 -12.28
C PHE A 1149 37.00 27.64 -10.88
N MET A 1150 36.33 28.22 -9.88
CA MET A 1150 36.58 27.96 -8.47
C MET A 1150 35.29 27.42 -7.85
N LEU A 1151 35.40 26.38 -7.03
CA LEU A 1151 34.32 25.84 -6.22
C LEU A 1151 34.82 25.68 -4.78
N GLY A 1152 34.31 26.46 -3.84
CA GLY A 1152 34.76 26.42 -2.45
C GLY A 1152 33.64 26.61 -1.45
N GLU A 1153 33.99 26.57 -0.16
CA GLU A 1153 33.13 26.91 0.97
C GLU A 1153 33.74 28.09 1.72
N GLY A 1154 32.97 29.17 1.96
CA GLY A 1154 33.45 30.43 2.54
C GLY A 1154 32.85 31.67 1.88
N TYR A 1155 33.26 32.87 2.30
CA TYR A 1155 32.71 34.14 1.78
C TYR A 1155 33.50 34.69 0.57
N GLY A 1156 34.29 33.84 -0.09
CA GLY A 1156 35.02 34.18 -1.30
C GLY A 1156 36.41 34.77 -1.05
N GLU A 1157 37.00 34.54 0.12
CA GLU A 1157 38.31 35.06 0.52
C GLU A 1157 39.43 34.64 -0.44
N LEU A 1158 39.31 33.46 -1.05
CA LEU A 1158 40.29 32.88 -1.97
C LEU A 1158 40.08 33.30 -3.44
N ILE A 1159 38.95 33.93 -3.78
CA ILE A 1159 38.63 34.30 -5.16
C ILE A 1159 39.66 35.28 -5.71
N GLU A 1160 39.99 36.34 -4.96
CA GLU A 1160 40.95 37.34 -5.41
C GLU A 1160 42.37 36.76 -5.61
N LYS A 1161 42.77 35.80 -4.77
CA LYS A 1161 44.06 35.10 -4.91
C LYS A 1161 44.13 34.29 -6.21
N TYR A 1162 43.09 33.50 -6.50
CA TYR A 1162 43.07 32.57 -7.63
C TYR A 1162 42.46 33.13 -8.93
N LYS A 1163 42.06 34.41 -8.94
CA LYS A 1163 41.87 35.17 -10.18
C LYS A 1163 43.16 35.26 -10.99
N ASP A 1164 44.31 35.29 -10.31
CA ASP A 1164 45.61 35.23 -10.95
C ASP A 1164 45.96 33.77 -11.31
N ILE A 1165 46.07 33.51 -12.62
CA ILE A 1165 46.38 32.19 -13.17
C ILE A 1165 47.75 31.69 -12.70
N GLU A 1166 48.71 32.58 -12.46
CA GLU A 1166 50.05 32.16 -12.02
C GLU A 1166 50.01 31.59 -10.59
N ASN A 1167 49.12 32.10 -9.73
CA ASN A 1167 48.86 31.49 -8.42
C ASN A 1167 48.22 30.10 -8.53
N VAL A 1168 47.38 29.87 -9.55
CA VAL A 1168 46.76 28.56 -9.81
C VAL A 1168 47.81 27.55 -10.29
N LYS A 1169 48.68 27.96 -11.22
CA LYS A 1169 49.80 27.12 -11.70
C LYS A 1169 50.76 26.76 -10.57
N LYS A 1170 51.15 27.74 -9.75
CA LYS A 1170 51.99 27.52 -8.57
C LYS A 1170 51.33 26.56 -7.58
N ALA A 1171 50.04 26.74 -7.28
CA ALA A 1171 49.33 25.84 -6.37
C ALA A 1171 49.28 24.39 -6.89
N LEU A 1172 49.15 24.18 -8.21
CA LEU A 1172 49.21 22.85 -8.81
C LEU A 1172 50.62 22.24 -8.68
N GLU A 1173 51.69 23.02 -8.89
CA GLU A 1173 53.08 22.59 -8.69
C GLU A 1173 53.37 22.23 -7.24
N ASP A 1174 52.86 23.01 -6.28
CA ASP A 1174 52.98 22.75 -4.85
C ASP A 1174 52.30 21.41 -4.48
N VAL A 1175 51.10 21.15 -5.02
CA VAL A 1175 50.38 19.87 -4.82
C VAL A 1175 51.16 18.69 -5.41
N LYS A 1176 51.68 18.82 -6.64
CA LYS A 1176 52.51 17.78 -7.26
C LYS A 1176 53.77 17.51 -6.46
N SER A 1177 54.44 18.56 -5.99
CA SER A 1177 55.67 18.46 -5.21
C SER A 1177 55.41 17.77 -3.87
N TYR A 1178 54.35 18.17 -3.16
CA TYR A 1178 53.92 17.56 -1.90
C TYR A 1178 53.70 16.05 -2.03
N TRP A 1179 52.93 15.61 -3.03
CA TRP A 1179 52.67 14.19 -3.21
C TRP A 1179 53.87 13.40 -3.73
N ASN A 1180 54.69 13.99 -4.60
CA ASN A 1180 55.93 13.36 -5.05
C ASN A 1180 56.93 13.19 -3.89
N GLU A 1181 56.97 14.13 -2.95
CA GLU A 1181 57.78 14.01 -1.73
C GLU A 1181 57.26 12.86 -0.87
N ILE A 1182 55.97 12.85 -0.52
CA ILE A 1182 55.35 11.80 0.32
C ILE A 1182 55.50 10.42 -0.29
N CYS A 1183 55.09 10.24 -1.55
CA CYS A 1183 55.15 8.96 -2.23
C CYS A 1183 56.59 8.54 -2.56
N GLY A 1184 57.51 9.50 -2.65
CA GLY A 1184 58.91 9.28 -3.01
C GLY A 1184 59.87 9.10 -1.84
N MET A 1185 59.43 9.29 -0.59
CA MET A 1185 60.30 9.18 0.60
C MET A 1185 60.95 7.80 0.73
N VAL A 1186 60.21 6.74 0.37
CA VAL A 1186 60.71 5.36 0.38
C VAL A 1186 60.48 4.78 -1.01
N LYS A 1187 61.55 4.28 -1.63
CA LYS A 1187 61.48 3.55 -2.90
C LYS A 1187 61.92 2.10 -2.72
N VAL A 1188 61.06 1.19 -3.15
CA VAL A 1188 61.29 -0.25 -3.24
C VAL A 1188 61.68 -0.57 -4.67
N ASN A 1189 62.76 -1.32 -4.85
CA ASN A 1189 63.17 -1.85 -6.14
C ASN A 1189 63.10 -3.37 -6.08
N THR A 1190 62.34 -3.98 -6.98
CA THR A 1190 62.15 -5.43 -7.06
C THR A 1190 62.43 -5.91 -8.49
N PRO A 1191 62.63 -7.22 -8.71
CA PRO A 1191 62.68 -7.76 -10.07
C PRO A 1191 61.38 -7.58 -10.88
N SER A 1192 60.28 -7.14 -10.24
CA SER A 1192 58.97 -6.95 -10.88
C SER A 1192 58.61 -5.47 -10.94
N GLU A 1193 58.80 -4.87 -12.12
CA GLU A 1193 58.51 -3.45 -12.36
C GLU A 1193 57.06 -3.05 -11.99
N SER A 1194 56.08 -3.96 -12.13
CA SER A 1194 54.70 -3.71 -11.72
C SER A 1194 54.53 -3.51 -10.22
N ILE A 1195 55.32 -4.21 -9.39
CA ILE A 1195 55.30 -4.07 -7.93
C ILE A 1195 55.90 -2.73 -7.55
N ASP A 1196 57.00 -2.35 -8.19
CA ASP A 1196 57.70 -1.09 -7.94
C ASP A 1196 56.81 0.11 -8.27
N ILE A 1197 56.09 0.09 -9.40
CA ILE A 1197 55.16 1.16 -9.79
C ILE A 1197 54.03 1.32 -8.75
N MET A 1198 53.50 0.22 -8.23
CA MET A 1198 52.41 0.27 -7.24
C MET A 1198 52.90 0.70 -5.86
N LEU A 1199 54.02 0.17 -5.37
CA LEU A 1199 54.56 0.49 -4.05
C LEU A 1199 55.15 1.90 -3.97
N ASN A 1200 55.85 2.37 -5.02
CA ASN A 1200 56.55 3.67 -5.00
C ASN A 1200 55.63 4.86 -5.35
N GLY A 1201 54.33 4.72 -5.09
CA GLY A 1201 53.35 5.66 -5.61
C GLY A 1201 51.92 5.33 -5.20
N ARG A 1202 51.23 4.55 -6.03
CA ARG A 1202 49.76 4.41 -5.96
C ARG A 1202 49.25 3.84 -4.65
N LEU A 1203 49.91 2.83 -4.09
CA LEU A 1203 49.49 2.24 -2.81
C LEU A 1203 49.72 3.20 -1.64
N ILE A 1204 50.80 3.99 -1.68
CA ILE A 1204 51.08 5.03 -0.66
C ILE A 1204 50.07 6.17 -0.79
N TYR A 1205 49.74 6.59 -2.01
CA TYR A 1205 48.76 7.63 -2.27
C TYR A 1205 47.33 7.22 -1.84
N GLN A 1206 47.00 5.93 -1.95
CA GLN A 1206 45.70 5.40 -1.55
C GLN A 1206 45.56 5.17 -0.03
N ALA A 1207 46.67 4.89 0.65
CA ALA A 1207 46.73 4.69 2.10
C ALA A 1207 46.66 6.02 2.84
#